data_AF-A0A517Y8L5-F1
#
_entry.id   AF-A0A517Y8L5-F1
#
_cell.length_a   1.000
_cell.length_b   1.000
_cell.length_c   1.000
_cell.angle_alpha   90.00
_cell.angle_beta   90.00
_cell.angle_gamma   90.00
#
_symmetry.space_group_name_H-M   'P 1'
#
loop_
_entity.id
_entity.type
_entity.pdbx_description
1 polymer ?
#
loop_
_entity_poly.entity_id
_entity_poly.type
_entity_poly.pdbx_seq_one_letter_code
_entity_poly.pdbx_strand_id
1 'polypeptide(L)'
;MIETKTGSARPFQIFEIRISDCFRNANFGFRMSLIAALLLGFVSEATAAEPPTFERDVLPILNSHCLQCHGGLHRKAELDLRTISAALAGGKNGKVVTPGDPDASLLWKKIKTDEMPKNPIKVSAEQKEIIRRWIAAGTKSVQQASQFVVPNKPRSADEIAKLIDDEVDRRLAEGKIPASSQADDGEFLRRVRLDVIGRIPTRAEATAFLEDSSPDKRATLIDQLLARPEYGGYWARLWRDRVAVPIGAGEDLKGQYTANFQKWFAEEFNKNRPWDELVRAMITAESEDPPIAFIRQCMDDGQPRANKLAASAAQRFLGIQLQCAECHDHPFATWTQDEFWGLAAFFSRTAKVEPNPKKGENRKGIHDTEAGPPKTRFGLLPLELKDGGAVVIPTDAGPAAGKVVPAKFLGAEKVDLDPQAPPRPVLAEWMTSPKNAMFARATINRLWWQLFGRGLVEPVDSLDLENPATHPELLDSLAGELVAAKFDIKHLLRGMLLSRAYQRSHVALVENEQDKTLYSHATCKVLAPEAFWECLVLSTGGDPDKGAISGASGTTLGSRSSFLNLFDTDEMDGAPSDYTQGVPQVLTLLNDSAMHKQNRLVEQAVREKGEPDEIVTRLYVAVLSRRPREKELKVAREFIAERKGMMEAYQAVWWALVNSPEFAVIP
;
A
#
# COMPACT_ATOMS: atom_id res chain seq x y z
N MET A 1 20.35 7.57 70.14
CA MET A 1 20.81 7.86 68.76
C MET A 1 21.55 6.62 68.23
N ILE A 2 21.02 5.40 68.21
CA ILE A 2 19.84 4.76 67.59
C ILE A 2 19.85 4.80 66.04
N GLU A 3 20.34 3.67 65.54
CA GLU A 3 20.19 2.99 64.24
C GLU A 3 18.83 3.11 63.54
N THR A 4 18.79 2.82 62.23
CA THR A 4 18.07 1.69 61.59
C THR A 4 18.08 1.88 60.07
N LYS A 5 18.68 0.99 59.26
CA LYS A 5 18.26 -0.33 58.74
C LYS A 5 17.87 -0.26 57.26
N THR A 6 18.53 -1.16 56.55
CA THR A 6 18.36 -1.64 55.19
C THR A 6 16.93 -2.06 54.82
N GLY A 7 16.56 -1.77 53.57
CA GLY A 7 15.42 -2.39 52.88
C GLY A 7 15.79 -2.58 51.41
N SER A 8 16.20 -3.80 51.04
CA SER A 8 16.54 -4.20 49.69
C SER A 8 15.27 -4.34 48.83
N ALA A 9 15.10 -3.49 47.83
CA ALA A 9 14.24 -3.78 46.68
C ALA A 9 15.14 -4.27 45.54
N ARG A 10 15.03 -5.56 45.19
CA ARG A 10 15.66 -6.10 43.98
C ARG A 10 14.82 -5.63 42.77
N PRO A 11 15.42 -5.04 41.73
CA PRO A 11 14.70 -4.79 40.49
C PRO A 11 14.45 -6.11 39.77
N PHE A 12 13.25 -6.23 39.19
CA PHE A 12 12.79 -7.33 38.35
C PHE A 12 13.71 -7.47 37.12
N GLN A 13 14.42 -8.59 37.02
CA GLN A 13 15.00 -9.08 35.76
C GLN A 13 14.06 -10.16 35.21
N ILE A 14 13.13 -9.77 34.35
CA ILE A 14 12.40 -10.67 33.47
C ILE A 14 12.31 -9.96 32.11
N PHE A 15 12.63 -10.70 31.04
CA PHE A 15 12.84 -10.29 29.64
C PHE A 15 14.23 -9.73 29.29
N GLU A 16 15.24 -10.62 29.26
CA GLU A 16 16.19 -10.63 28.14
C GLU A 16 15.71 -11.69 27.14
N ILE A 17 14.78 -11.32 26.25
CA ILE A 17 14.72 -11.94 24.93
C ILE A 17 15.62 -11.05 24.07
N ARG A 18 16.83 -11.54 23.77
CA ARG A 18 17.71 -10.85 22.84
C ARG A 18 17.01 -10.78 21.48
N ILE A 19 17.00 -9.58 20.90
CA ILE A 19 16.53 -9.24 19.55
C ILE A 19 17.39 -9.93 18.44
N SER A 20 18.11 -10.99 18.77
CA SER A 20 19.13 -11.60 17.89
C SER A 20 18.72 -12.96 17.32
N ASP A 21 17.62 -13.58 17.74
CA ASP A 21 17.31 -14.97 17.35
C ASP A 21 16.51 -15.11 16.04
N CYS A 22 16.30 -14.02 15.28
CA CYS A 22 15.98 -14.09 13.85
C CYS A 22 17.22 -14.12 12.94
N PHE A 23 18.44 -14.14 13.48
CA PHE A 23 19.65 -14.26 12.67
C PHE A 23 20.67 -15.24 13.29
N ARG A 24 20.90 -16.33 12.54
CA ARG A 24 22.00 -17.32 12.65
C ARG A 24 21.87 -18.42 13.71
N ASN A 25 21.64 -19.63 13.22
CA ASN A 25 22.34 -20.82 13.70
C ASN A 25 22.73 -21.71 12.51
N ALA A 26 23.84 -21.38 11.86
CA ALA A 26 24.64 -22.33 11.11
C ALA A 26 25.81 -22.72 12.03
N ASN A 27 25.77 -23.92 12.60
CA ASN A 27 26.95 -24.52 13.22
C ASN A 27 27.44 -25.68 12.36
N PHE A 28 28.57 -25.37 11.74
CA PHE A 28 29.39 -26.16 10.86
C PHE A 28 30.07 -27.26 11.69
N GLY A 29 29.62 -28.51 11.52
CA GLY A 29 30.24 -29.70 12.08
C GLY A 29 30.93 -30.50 10.98
N PHE A 30 32.24 -30.35 10.90
CA PHE A 30 33.16 -31.00 9.97
C PHE A 30 33.01 -32.54 9.98
N ARG A 31 32.55 -33.16 8.88
CA ARG A 31 32.92 -34.53 8.50
C ARG A 31 33.10 -34.65 7.00
N MET A 32 34.37 -34.72 6.63
CA MET A 32 34.89 -34.94 5.28
C MET A 32 35.03 -36.46 5.04
N SER A 33 34.83 -36.88 3.78
CA SER A 33 35.08 -38.21 3.18
C SER A 33 33.88 -39.19 3.27
N LEU A 34 33.37 -39.82 2.20
CA LEU A 34 34.03 -40.48 1.06
C LEU A 34 33.01 -40.65 -0.12
N ILE A 35 33.48 -40.40 -1.36
CA ILE A 35 33.25 -41.17 -2.61
C ILE A 35 31.79 -41.33 -3.10
N ALA A 36 31.30 -40.59 -4.11
CA ALA A 36 31.62 -40.67 -5.54
C ALA A 36 31.42 -42.06 -6.18
N ALA A 37 30.18 -42.41 -6.57
CA ALA A 37 29.86 -43.19 -7.79
C ALA A 37 28.38 -43.60 -7.81
N LEU A 38 27.53 -42.83 -8.50
CA LEU A 38 26.33 -43.29 -9.22
C LEU A 38 25.68 -42.08 -9.91
N LEU A 39 26.45 -41.45 -10.80
CA LEU A 39 25.94 -40.57 -11.84
C LEU A 39 25.86 -41.41 -13.11
N LEU A 40 24.66 -41.82 -13.50
CA LEU A 40 24.28 -42.11 -14.89
C LEU A 40 22.76 -42.33 -14.92
N GLY A 41 22.02 -41.40 -15.54
CA GLY A 41 20.67 -41.69 -16.03
C GLY A 41 19.51 -40.86 -15.48
N PHE A 42 19.66 -39.55 -15.29
CA PHE A 42 18.51 -38.64 -15.44
C PHE A 42 18.89 -37.56 -16.44
N VAL A 43 18.46 -37.78 -17.69
CA VAL A 43 18.37 -36.71 -18.67
C VAL A 43 17.26 -35.79 -18.17
N SER A 44 17.65 -34.70 -17.50
CA SER A 44 16.76 -33.60 -17.25
C SER A 44 16.43 -33.01 -18.62
N GLU A 45 15.19 -33.18 -19.08
CA GLU A 45 14.65 -32.28 -20.09
C GLU A 45 14.74 -30.88 -19.49
N ALA A 46 15.74 -30.12 -19.96
CA ALA A 46 15.84 -28.71 -19.67
C ALA A 46 14.59 -28.06 -20.27
N THR A 47 13.61 -27.75 -19.42
CA THR A 47 12.54 -26.85 -19.79
C THR A 47 13.19 -25.57 -20.29
N ALA A 48 12.97 -25.24 -21.56
CA ALA A 48 13.56 -24.07 -22.18
C ALA A 48 13.16 -22.84 -21.33
N ALA A 49 14.14 -22.21 -20.70
CA ALA A 49 13.91 -21.01 -19.91
C ALA A 49 13.14 -19.99 -20.75
N GLU A 50 12.06 -19.44 -20.18
CA GLU A 50 11.22 -18.48 -20.89
C GLU A 50 12.07 -17.37 -21.53
N PRO A 51 11.70 -16.90 -22.73
CA PRO A 51 12.41 -15.82 -23.38
C PRO A 51 12.39 -14.56 -22.50
N PRO A 52 13.49 -13.78 -22.46
CA PRO A 52 13.50 -12.56 -21.66
C PRO A 52 12.43 -11.56 -22.13
N THR A 53 11.95 -10.70 -21.22
CA THR A 53 11.01 -9.61 -21.52
C THR A 53 11.66 -8.24 -21.39
N PHE A 54 11.09 -7.24 -22.06
CA PHE A 54 11.67 -5.90 -22.12
C PHE A 54 11.83 -5.30 -20.72
N GLU A 55 10.74 -5.18 -19.96
CA GLU A 55 10.72 -4.45 -18.68
C GLU A 55 11.46 -5.20 -17.57
N ARG A 56 11.36 -6.55 -17.53
CA ARG A 56 12.00 -7.36 -16.49
C ARG A 56 13.51 -7.53 -16.70
N ASP A 57 13.91 -7.86 -17.93
CA ASP A 57 15.26 -8.37 -18.18
C ASP A 57 16.13 -7.39 -18.98
N VAL A 58 15.55 -6.62 -19.91
CA VAL A 58 16.31 -5.75 -20.83
C VAL A 58 16.42 -4.32 -20.33
N LEU A 59 15.33 -3.73 -19.84
CA LEU A 59 15.27 -2.35 -19.39
C LEU A 59 16.24 -2.05 -18.26
N PRO A 60 16.46 -2.92 -17.25
CA PRO A 60 17.49 -2.68 -16.22
C PRO A 60 18.91 -2.55 -16.82
N ILE A 61 19.20 -3.32 -17.89
CA ILE A 61 20.48 -3.24 -18.61
C ILE A 61 20.55 -1.90 -19.36
N LEU A 62 19.49 -1.53 -20.08
CA LEU A 62 19.43 -0.25 -20.79
C LEU A 62 19.53 0.93 -19.83
N ASN A 63 18.91 0.87 -18.66
CA ASN A 63 19.00 1.89 -17.62
C ASN A 63 20.44 2.07 -17.15
N SER A 64 21.14 0.97 -16.88
CA SER A 64 22.53 0.99 -16.39
C SER A 64 23.53 1.53 -17.42
N HIS A 65 23.29 1.30 -18.73
CA HIS A 65 24.30 1.53 -19.76
C HIS A 65 23.92 2.57 -20.82
N CYS A 66 22.64 2.83 -21.06
CA CYS A 66 22.16 3.51 -22.26
C CYS A 66 21.32 4.76 -21.97
N LEU A 67 20.44 4.72 -20.97
CA LEU A 67 19.41 5.76 -20.77
C LEU A 67 19.98 7.14 -20.42
N GLN A 68 21.19 7.22 -19.86
CA GLN A 68 21.87 8.50 -19.63
C GLN A 68 22.05 9.34 -20.92
N CYS A 69 22.15 8.69 -22.08
CA CYS A 69 22.35 9.34 -23.38
C CYS A 69 21.22 9.11 -24.39
N HIS A 70 20.36 8.12 -24.15
CA HIS A 70 19.30 7.68 -25.05
C HIS A 70 17.97 7.50 -24.28
N GLY A 71 17.62 8.49 -23.46
CA GLY A 71 16.42 8.48 -22.63
C GLY A 71 16.10 9.87 -22.06
N GLY A 72 14.83 10.15 -21.83
CA GLY A 72 14.34 11.36 -21.15
C GLY A 72 14.82 12.65 -21.82
N LEU A 73 15.51 13.48 -21.03
CA LEU A 73 16.09 14.76 -21.44
C LEU A 73 17.30 14.63 -22.37
N HIS A 74 17.89 13.45 -22.48
CA HIS A 74 19.07 13.19 -23.29
C HIS A 74 18.75 12.16 -24.37
N ARG A 75 18.31 12.64 -25.54
CA ARG A 75 17.97 11.81 -26.72
C ARG A 75 19.02 11.95 -27.81
N LYS A 76 20.24 11.46 -27.57
CA LYS A 76 21.28 11.50 -28.61
C LYS A 76 20.82 10.71 -29.83
N ALA A 77 21.00 11.32 -31.00
CA ALA A 77 20.46 10.83 -32.27
C ALA A 77 18.94 10.60 -32.25
N GLU A 78 18.19 11.42 -31.48
CA GLU A 78 16.73 11.37 -31.36
C GLU A 78 16.20 9.99 -30.90
N LEU A 79 17.07 9.18 -30.28
CA LEU A 79 16.74 7.85 -29.82
C LEU A 79 16.32 7.89 -28.35
N ASP A 80 15.18 7.24 -28.06
CA ASP A 80 14.70 6.97 -26.70
C ASP A 80 14.51 5.46 -26.52
N LEU A 81 15.20 4.88 -25.53
CA LEU A 81 15.22 3.44 -25.24
C LEU A 81 14.45 3.07 -23.97
N ARG A 82 13.70 4.02 -23.40
CA ARG A 82 12.94 3.82 -22.14
C ARG A 82 11.74 2.91 -22.28
N THR A 83 11.14 2.86 -23.46
CA THR A 83 10.02 1.96 -23.74
C THR A 83 10.26 1.12 -24.96
N ILE A 84 9.58 -0.02 -25.01
CA ILE A 84 9.60 -0.87 -26.19
C ILE A 84 9.08 -0.13 -27.42
N SER A 85 8.00 0.63 -27.28
CA SER A 85 7.42 1.42 -28.37
C SER A 85 8.42 2.44 -28.92
N ALA A 86 9.13 3.17 -28.06
CA ALA A 86 10.15 4.12 -28.50
C ALA A 86 11.38 3.43 -29.13
N ALA A 87 11.84 2.32 -28.54
CA ALA A 87 12.95 1.54 -29.08
C ALA A 87 12.64 0.97 -30.48
N LEU A 88 11.38 0.58 -30.73
CA LEU A 88 10.89 0.11 -32.03
C LEU A 88 10.70 1.25 -33.04
N ALA A 89 10.28 2.44 -32.58
CA ALA A 89 10.21 3.63 -33.41
C ALA A 89 11.60 4.04 -33.93
N GLY A 90 12.64 3.85 -33.12
CA GLY A 90 14.02 4.13 -33.48
C GLY A 90 14.42 5.59 -33.25
N GLY A 91 15.43 6.06 -33.98
CA GLY A 91 15.89 7.45 -33.89
C GLY A 91 16.34 7.97 -35.25
N LYS A 92 17.14 9.04 -35.25
CA LYS A 92 17.69 9.69 -36.45
C LYS A 92 18.38 8.72 -37.42
N ASN A 93 18.96 7.64 -36.91
CA ASN A 93 19.66 6.62 -37.71
C ASN A 93 18.75 5.44 -38.13
N GLY A 94 17.44 5.60 -38.02
CA GLY A 94 16.45 4.58 -38.38
C GLY A 94 16.13 3.61 -37.25
N LYS A 95 15.61 2.43 -37.61
CA LYS A 95 15.19 1.38 -36.67
C LYS A 95 16.37 0.87 -35.87
N VAL A 96 16.22 0.88 -34.54
CA VAL A 96 17.26 0.42 -33.62
C VAL A 96 17.07 -1.04 -33.23
N VAL A 97 15.83 -1.49 -33.14
CA VAL A 97 15.45 -2.87 -32.85
C VAL A 97 14.58 -3.42 -33.97
N THR A 98 14.92 -4.61 -34.47
CA THR A 98 14.14 -5.37 -35.45
C THR A 98 13.66 -6.67 -34.78
N PRO A 99 12.37 -6.77 -34.41
CA PRO A 99 11.84 -7.95 -33.74
C PRO A 99 12.12 -9.24 -34.52
N GLY A 100 12.60 -10.27 -33.83
CA GLY A 100 12.92 -11.58 -34.39
C GLY A 100 14.30 -11.66 -35.06
N ASP A 101 14.97 -10.53 -35.32
CA ASP A 101 16.25 -10.51 -36.03
C ASP A 101 17.31 -9.67 -35.29
N PRO A 102 18.11 -10.31 -34.41
CA PRO A 102 19.22 -9.66 -33.75
C PRO A 102 20.25 -9.10 -34.72
N ASP A 103 20.57 -9.82 -35.80
CA ASP A 103 21.62 -9.41 -36.73
C ASP A 103 21.19 -8.27 -37.66
N ALA A 104 19.89 -8.03 -37.84
CA ALA A 104 19.37 -6.80 -38.44
C ALA A 104 19.31 -5.62 -37.46
N SER A 105 19.21 -5.88 -36.16
CA SER A 105 19.04 -4.86 -35.11
C SER A 105 20.30 -4.03 -34.87
N LEU A 106 20.21 -2.70 -35.06
CA LEU A 106 21.33 -1.79 -34.82
C LEU A 106 21.79 -1.81 -33.35
N LEU A 107 20.86 -1.96 -32.41
CA LEU A 107 21.17 -2.12 -30.99
C LEU A 107 22.16 -3.26 -30.76
N TRP A 108 21.85 -4.46 -31.29
CA TRP A 108 22.70 -5.64 -31.17
C TRP A 108 24.06 -5.44 -31.86
N LYS A 109 24.07 -4.89 -33.07
CA LYS A 109 25.32 -4.59 -33.79
C LYS A 109 26.27 -3.73 -32.97
N LYS A 110 25.75 -2.71 -32.29
CA LYS A 110 26.55 -1.75 -31.52
C LYS A 110 27.04 -2.31 -30.18
N ILE A 111 26.23 -3.13 -29.50
CA ILE A 111 26.66 -3.73 -28.22
C ILE A 111 27.54 -4.97 -28.41
N LYS A 112 27.33 -5.75 -29.48
CA LYS A 112 28.17 -6.91 -29.81
C LYS A 112 29.63 -6.51 -30.08
N THR A 113 29.84 -5.34 -30.68
CA THR A 113 31.17 -4.79 -30.99
C THR A 113 31.73 -3.84 -29.93
N ASP A 114 31.03 -3.66 -28.80
CA ASP A 114 31.38 -2.70 -27.74
C ASP A 114 31.52 -1.24 -28.19
N GLU A 115 30.99 -0.90 -29.37
CA GLU A 115 30.89 0.48 -29.83
C GLU A 115 29.96 1.30 -28.93
N MET A 116 28.93 0.63 -28.37
CA MET A 116 28.07 1.16 -27.33
C MET A 116 28.03 0.21 -26.13
N PRO A 117 27.95 0.74 -24.89
CA PRO A 117 27.93 2.17 -24.54
C PRO A 117 29.31 2.84 -24.68
N LYS A 118 29.34 4.16 -24.93
CA LYS A 118 30.60 4.94 -25.00
C LYS A 118 31.24 5.20 -23.63
N ASN A 119 30.56 4.85 -22.54
CA ASN A 119 31.09 4.97 -21.19
C ASN A 119 32.10 3.84 -20.90
N PRO A 120 32.87 3.93 -19.79
CA PRO A 120 33.87 2.92 -19.43
C PRO A 120 33.26 1.56 -19.08
N ILE A 121 32.01 1.52 -18.60
CA ILE A 121 31.35 0.32 -18.11
C ILE A 121 30.54 -0.32 -19.23
N LYS A 122 31.11 -1.34 -19.87
CA LYS A 122 30.49 -2.10 -20.97
C LYS A 122 29.41 -3.06 -20.47
N VAL A 123 28.53 -3.45 -21.38
CA VAL A 123 27.51 -4.49 -21.15
C VAL A 123 28.23 -5.84 -21.03
N SER A 124 27.92 -6.63 -20.00
CA SER A 124 28.55 -7.95 -19.80
C SER A 124 28.13 -8.95 -20.88
N ALA A 125 28.85 -10.07 -20.99
CA ALA A 125 28.51 -11.13 -21.95
C ALA A 125 27.11 -11.70 -21.68
N GLU A 126 26.75 -11.88 -20.40
CA GLU A 126 25.45 -12.36 -19.95
C GLU A 126 24.34 -11.38 -20.32
N GLN A 127 24.56 -10.08 -20.06
CA GLN A 127 23.61 -9.03 -20.39
C GLN A 127 23.41 -8.87 -21.91
N LYS A 128 24.48 -9.00 -22.70
CA LYS A 128 24.39 -9.04 -24.17
C LYS A 128 23.52 -10.21 -24.62
N GLU A 129 23.71 -11.40 -24.04
CA GLU A 129 22.92 -12.57 -24.40
C GLU A 129 21.43 -12.42 -24.03
N ILE A 130 21.12 -11.75 -22.92
CA ILE A 130 19.73 -11.40 -22.56
C ILE A 130 19.09 -10.53 -23.66
N ILE A 131 19.77 -9.45 -24.08
CA ILE A 131 19.26 -8.55 -25.14
C ILE A 131 19.13 -9.31 -26.47
N ARG A 132 20.09 -10.16 -26.81
CA ARG A 132 20.05 -10.96 -28.05
C ARG A 132 18.87 -11.92 -28.07
N ARG A 133 18.67 -12.68 -26.99
CA ARG A 133 17.55 -13.63 -26.83
C ARG A 133 16.21 -12.91 -26.84
N TRP A 134 16.12 -11.74 -26.21
CA TRP A 134 14.93 -10.92 -26.22
C TRP A 134 14.55 -10.46 -27.64
N ILE A 135 15.51 -9.94 -28.41
CA ILE A 135 15.27 -9.55 -29.81
C ILE A 135 14.84 -10.76 -30.64
N ALA A 136 15.57 -11.88 -30.52
CA ALA A 136 15.28 -13.12 -31.24
C ALA A 136 13.89 -13.67 -30.92
N ALA A 137 13.41 -13.49 -29.69
CA ALA A 137 12.08 -13.90 -29.25
C ALA A 137 10.96 -12.94 -29.70
N GLY A 138 11.23 -12.01 -30.61
CA GLY A 138 10.24 -11.05 -31.11
C GLY A 138 10.00 -9.87 -30.18
N THR A 139 10.99 -9.52 -29.35
CA THR A 139 10.95 -8.37 -28.44
C THR A 139 9.78 -8.38 -27.45
N LYS A 140 9.55 -9.53 -26.82
CA LYS A 140 8.46 -9.69 -25.83
C LYS A 140 8.51 -8.57 -24.78
N SER A 141 7.35 -8.01 -24.49
CA SER A 141 7.18 -7.00 -23.45
C SER A 141 6.05 -7.45 -22.54
N VAL A 142 6.22 -7.20 -21.24
CA VAL A 142 5.18 -7.39 -20.23
C VAL A 142 3.96 -6.52 -20.56
N GLN A 143 4.16 -5.35 -21.19
CA GLN A 143 3.08 -4.48 -21.66
C GLN A 143 2.31 -5.05 -22.86
N GLN A 144 2.94 -5.88 -23.70
CA GLN A 144 2.25 -6.54 -24.83
C GLN A 144 1.44 -7.77 -24.40
N ALA A 145 1.77 -8.39 -23.27
CA ALA A 145 0.98 -9.48 -22.67
C ALA A 145 -0.24 -8.95 -21.88
N SER A 146 -0.17 -7.70 -21.43
CA SER A 146 -1.23 -6.99 -20.71
C SER A 146 -2.40 -6.64 -21.65
N GLN A 147 -3.48 -7.42 -21.59
CA GLN A 147 -4.74 -7.09 -22.24
C GLN A 147 -5.73 -6.70 -21.16
N PHE A 148 -5.86 -5.39 -20.89
CA PHE A 148 -6.95 -4.89 -20.05
C PHE A 148 -8.28 -5.22 -20.74
N VAL A 149 -8.91 -6.30 -20.27
CA VAL A 149 -10.18 -6.82 -20.81
C VAL A 149 -11.20 -6.81 -19.70
N VAL A 150 -12.30 -6.11 -19.95
CA VAL A 150 -13.45 -6.07 -19.05
C VAL A 150 -14.32 -7.31 -19.33
N PRO A 151 -14.53 -8.21 -18.35
CA PRO A 151 -15.47 -9.32 -18.49
C PRO A 151 -16.90 -8.82 -18.77
N ASN A 152 -17.66 -9.58 -19.57
CA ASN A 152 -19.06 -9.22 -19.87
C ASN A 152 -19.98 -9.23 -18.65
N LYS A 153 -19.62 -9.98 -17.61
CA LYS A 153 -20.31 -10.04 -16.32
C LYS A 153 -19.26 -10.17 -15.21
N PRO A 154 -19.51 -9.62 -14.01
CA PRO A 154 -18.62 -9.85 -12.88
C PRO A 154 -18.61 -11.35 -12.53
N ARG A 155 -17.43 -11.84 -12.16
CA ARG A 155 -17.22 -13.17 -11.57
C ARG A 155 -17.80 -13.21 -10.16
N SER A 156 -18.11 -14.41 -9.67
CA SER A 156 -18.37 -14.60 -8.24
C SER A 156 -17.09 -14.37 -7.43
N ALA A 157 -17.22 -14.09 -6.14
CA ALA A 157 -16.06 -13.94 -5.27
C ALA A 157 -15.22 -15.24 -5.18
N ASP A 158 -15.81 -16.42 -5.32
CA ASP A 158 -15.07 -17.69 -5.38
C ASP A 158 -14.28 -17.84 -6.69
N GLU A 159 -14.85 -17.37 -7.81
CA GLU A 159 -14.16 -17.33 -9.10
C GLU A 159 -13.00 -16.31 -9.07
N ILE A 160 -13.13 -15.20 -8.37
CA ILE A 160 -12.04 -14.23 -8.12
C ILE A 160 -10.94 -14.87 -7.25
N ALA A 161 -11.32 -15.53 -6.16
CA ALA A 161 -10.38 -16.23 -5.28
C ALA A 161 -9.58 -17.28 -6.05
N LYS A 162 -10.26 -18.07 -6.89
CA LYS A 162 -9.63 -19.05 -7.76
C LYS A 162 -8.68 -18.41 -8.78
N LEU A 163 -9.07 -17.31 -9.42
CA LEU A 163 -8.22 -16.57 -10.35
C LEU A 163 -6.92 -16.11 -9.68
N ILE A 164 -7.04 -15.55 -8.46
CA ILE A 164 -5.88 -15.13 -7.66
C ILE A 164 -4.96 -16.30 -7.38
N ASP A 165 -5.53 -17.40 -6.87
CA ASP A 165 -4.77 -18.58 -6.49
C ASP A 165 -4.06 -19.21 -7.69
N ASP A 166 -4.75 -19.38 -8.82
CA ASP A 166 -4.19 -19.99 -10.02
C ASP A 166 -2.98 -19.19 -10.54
N GLU A 167 -3.05 -17.85 -10.53
CA GLU A 167 -1.98 -16.99 -11.04
C GLU A 167 -0.80 -16.87 -10.07
N VAL A 168 -1.06 -16.78 -8.76
CA VAL A 168 0.00 -16.81 -7.73
C VAL A 168 0.71 -18.17 -7.73
N ASP A 169 -0.04 -19.28 -7.77
CA ASP A 169 0.53 -20.62 -7.79
C ASP A 169 1.34 -20.87 -9.07
N ARG A 170 0.90 -20.32 -10.21
CA ARG A 170 1.67 -20.37 -11.47
C ARG A 170 3.02 -19.68 -11.33
N ARG A 171 3.07 -18.44 -10.82
CA ARG A 171 4.34 -17.71 -10.65
C ARG A 171 5.27 -18.37 -9.64
N LEU A 172 4.73 -18.93 -8.57
CA LEU A 172 5.50 -19.71 -7.60
C LEU A 172 6.10 -20.98 -8.22
N ALA A 173 5.33 -21.69 -9.04
CA ALA A 173 5.81 -22.87 -9.77
C ALA A 173 6.93 -22.52 -10.76
N GLU A 174 6.81 -21.40 -11.49
CA GLU A 174 7.85 -20.88 -12.38
C GLU A 174 9.13 -20.51 -11.63
N GLY A 175 8.97 -19.86 -10.47
CA GLY A 175 10.06 -19.52 -9.56
C GLY A 175 10.63 -20.72 -8.79
N LYS A 176 9.98 -21.88 -8.83
CA LYS A 176 10.26 -23.07 -8.00
C LYS A 176 10.28 -22.74 -6.50
N ILE A 177 9.43 -21.80 -6.08
CA ILE A 177 9.30 -21.38 -4.68
C ILE A 177 8.08 -22.08 -4.08
N PRO A 178 8.23 -22.89 -3.02
CA PRO A 178 7.09 -23.52 -2.37
C PRO A 178 6.26 -22.48 -1.61
N ALA A 179 4.93 -22.64 -1.64
CA ALA A 179 4.04 -21.85 -0.79
C ALA A 179 4.07 -22.36 0.66
N SER A 180 3.95 -21.45 1.62
CA SER A 180 3.68 -21.79 3.01
C SER A 180 2.30 -22.43 3.16
N SER A 181 2.10 -23.15 4.27
CA SER A 181 0.84 -23.78 4.60
C SER A 181 -0.29 -22.75 4.76
N GLN A 182 -1.53 -23.22 4.71
CA GLN A 182 -2.68 -22.39 5.10
C GLN A 182 -2.56 -21.98 6.58
N ALA A 183 -2.91 -20.73 6.89
CA ALA A 183 -2.98 -20.21 8.24
C ALA A 183 -3.99 -21.00 9.08
N ASP A 184 -3.67 -21.21 10.35
CA ASP A 184 -4.64 -21.75 11.30
C ASP A 184 -5.79 -20.76 11.54
N ASP A 185 -6.83 -21.20 12.26
CA ASP A 185 -8.01 -20.37 12.47
C ASP A 185 -7.75 -19.15 13.35
N GLY A 186 -6.81 -19.21 14.30
CA GLY A 186 -6.47 -18.07 15.14
C GLY A 186 -5.72 -17.00 14.36
N GLU A 187 -4.75 -17.43 13.55
CA GLU A 187 -4.00 -16.57 12.63
C GLU A 187 -4.94 -15.92 11.60
N PHE A 188 -5.78 -16.71 10.92
CA PHE A 188 -6.76 -16.20 9.97
C PHE A 188 -7.73 -15.20 10.61
N LEU A 189 -8.30 -15.55 11.77
CA LEU A 189 -9.24 -14.69 12.50
C LEU A 189 -8.60 -13.36 12.85
N ARG A 190 -7.37 -13.38 13.38
CA ARG A 190 -6.63 -12.16 13.73
C ARG A 190 -6.39 -11.30 12.50
N ARG A 191 -5.86 -11.89 11.42
CA ARG A 191 -5.58 -11.18 10.16
C ARG A 191 -6.82 -10.52 9.59
N VAL A 192 -7.88 -11.29 9.34
CA VAL A 192 -9.10 -10.78 8.69
C VAL A 192 -9.81 -9.72 9.52
N ARG A 193 -9.79 -9.83 10.85
CA ARG A 193 -10.37 -8.82 11.74
C ARG A 193 -9.60 -7.50 11.67
N LEU A 194 -8.28 -7.55 11.70
CA LEU A 194 -7.44 -6.37 11.63
C LEU A 194 -7.48 -5.73 10.24
N ASP A 195 -7.47 -6.52 9.17
CA ASP A 195 -7.50 -6.03 7.79
C ASP A 195 -8.84 -5.48 7.33
N VAL A 196 -9.95 -5.99 7.88
CA VAL A 196 -11.29 -5.58 7.43
C VAL A 196 -11.89 -4.49 8.33
N ILE A 197 -11.68 -4.57 9.65
CA ILE A 197 -12.31 -3.66 10.62
C ILE A 197 -11.33 -3.01 11.61
N GLY A 198 -10.01 -3.24 11.48
CA GLY A 198 -8.98 -2.51 12.23
C GLY A 198 -8.89 -2.83 13.72
N ARG A 199 -9.41 -3.96 14.17
CA ARG A 199 -9.37 -4.36 15.59
C ARG A 199 -9.42 -5.86 15.79
N ILE A 200 -8.81 -6.35 16.87
CA ILE A 200 -8.96 -7.74 17.31
C ILE A 200 -10.43 -8.09 17.64
N PRO A 201 -10.84 -9.37 17.53
CA PRO A 201 -12.12 -9.84 18.05
C PRO A 201 -12.21 -9.68 19.57
N THR A 202 -13.43 -9.50 20.08
CA THR A 202 -13.69 -9.74 21.50
C THR A 202 -13.50 -11.21 21.83
N ARG A 203 -13.27 -11.55 23.11
CA ARG A 203 -13.11 -12.94 23.53
C ARG A 203 -14.28 -13.83 23.10
N ALA A 204 -15.51 -13.34 23.24
CA ALA A 204 -16.71 -14.10 22.86
C ALA A 204 -16.74 -14.38 21.34
N GLU A 205 -16.42 -13.39 20.51
CA GLU A 205 -16.32 -13.56 19.07
C GLU A 205 -15.22 -14.53 18.67
N ALA A 206 -14.05 -14.45 19.33
CA ALA A 206 -12.93 -15.34 19.06
C ALA A 206 -13.23 -16.78 19.46
N THR A 207 -13.77 -17.00 20.66
CA THR A 207 -14.20 -18.33 21.11
C THR A 207 -15.21 -18.93 20.15
N ALA A 208 -16.25 -18.18 19.75
CA ALA A 208 -17.27 -18.66 18.83
C ALA A 208 -16.67 -19.13 17.50
N PHE A 209 -15.75 -18.36 16.92
CA PHE A 209 -15.11 -18.74 15.65
C PHE A 209 -14.15 -19.94 15.78
N LEU A 210 -13.40 -20.02 16.88
CA LEU A 210 -12.45 -21.11 17.14
C LEU A 210 -13.15 -22.43 17.47
N GLU A 211 -14.40 -22.39 17.96
CA GLU A 211 -15.23 -23.57 18.26
C GLU A 211 -16.13 -23.98 17.09
N ASP A 212 -16.38 -23.07 16.15
CA ASP A 212 -17.11 -23.38 14.93
C ASP A 212 -16.30 -24.35 14.04
N SER A 213 -16.94 -25.45 13.66
CA SER A 213 -16.36 -26.49 12.78
C SER A 213 -16.99 -26.48 11.38
N SER A 214 -17.84 -25.50 11.08
CA SER A 214 -18.51 -25.37 9.79
C SER A 214 -17.46 -25.12 8.69
N PRO A 215 -17.55 -25.81 7.54
CA PRO A 215 -16.57 -25.71 6.47
C PRO A 215 -16.53 -24.33 5.81
N ASP A 216 -17.60 -23.55 5.94
CA ASP A 216 -17.79 -22.21 5.37
C ASP A 216 -17.57 -21.07 6.39
N LYS A 217 -17.16 -21.37 7.62
CA LYS A 217 -17.04 -20.36 8.69
C LYS A 217 -16.17 -19.16 8.32
N ARG A 218 -15.12 -19.35 7.51
CA ARG A 218 -14.24 -18.27 7.03
C ARG A 218 -14.98 -17.33 6.07
N ALA A 219 -15.72 -17.88 5.11
CA ALA A 219 -16.52 -17.11 4.17
C ALA A 219 -17.63 -16.35 4.90
N THR A 220 -18.34 -17.02 5.81
CA THR A 220 -19.37 -16.41 6.65
C THR A 220 -18.82 -15.28 7.51
N LEU A 221 -17.63 -15.45 8.12
CA LEU A 221 -16.98 -14.37 8.88
C LEU A 221 -16.63 -13.18 7.99
N ILE A 222 -16.07 -13.41 6.79
CA ILE A 222 -15.74 -12.34 5.83
C ILE A 222 -16.99 -11.52 5.49
N ASP A 223 -18.10 -12.19 5.17
CA ASP A 223 -19.37 -11.54 4.84
C ASP A 223 -19.91 -10.70 6.00
N GLN A 224 -19.85 -11.24 7.21
CA GLN A 224 -20.23 -10.52 8.42
C GLN A 224 -19.36 -9.27 8.63
N LEU A 225 -18.04 -9.39 8.47
CA LEU A 225 -17.12 -8.26 8.68
C LEU A 225 -17.32 -7.14 7.64
N LEU A 226 -17.51 -7.48 6.36
CA LEU A 226 -17.78 -6.49 5.30
C LEU A 226 -19.14 -5.80 5.46
N ALA A 227 -20.08 -6.40 6.18
CA ALA A 227 -21.39 -5.81 6.49
C ALA A 227 -21.40 -4.91 7.73
N ARG A 228 -20.35 -4.97 8.57
CA ARG A 228 -20.29 -4.21 9.83
C ARG A 228 -20.05 -2.72 9.60
N PRO A 229 -20.62 -1.82 10.44
CA PRO A 229 -20.34 -0.39 10.35
C PRO A 229 -18.86 -0.05 10.61
N GLU A 230 -18.15 -0.88 11.39
CA GLU A 230 -16.72 -0.72 11.63
C GLU A 230 -15.86 -0.85 10.36
N TYR A 231 -16.33 -1.58 9.34
CA TYR A 231 -15.67 -1.62 8.03
C TYR A 231 -15.51 -0.21 7.48
N GLY A 232 -16.61 0.54 7.34
CA GLY A 232 -16.55 1.91 6.82
C GLY A 232 -15.68 2.82 7.68
N GLY A 233 -15.76 2.68 9.01
CA GLY A 233 -14.93 3.46 9.94
C GLY A 233 -13.43 3.18 9.82
N TYR A 234 -13.03 1.93 9.58
CA TYR A 234 -11.62 1.56 9.39
C TYR A 234 -11.11 1.99 8.01
N TRP A 235 -11.85 1.67 6.95
CA TRP A 235 -11.47 2.01 5.58
C TRP A 235 -11.43 3.52 5.35
N ALA A 236 -12.36 4.28 5.93
CA ALA A 236 -12.29 5.74 5.89
C ALA A 236 -11.04 6.29 6.57
N ARG A 237 -10.55 5.68 7.66
CA ARG A 237 -9.30 6.09 8.33
C ARG A 237 -8.09 5.85 7.43
N LEU A 238 -7.97 4.65 6.86
CA LEU A 238 -6.88 4.31 5.94
C LEU A 238 -6.79 5.28 4.76
N TRP A 239 -7.94 5.64 4.19
CA TRP A 239 -8.00 6.53 3.04
C TRP A 239 -8.02 8.02 3.38
N ARG A 240 -8.35 8.41 4.62
CA ARG A 240 -8.36 9.81 5.08
C ARG A 240 -6.99 10.45 4.92
N ASP A 241 -5.96 9.84 5.48
CA ASP A 241 -4.59 10.36 5.38
C ASP A 241 -4.13 10.34 3.91
N ARG A 242 -4.61 9.30 3.22
CA ARG A 242 -4.63 9.09 1.76
C ARG A 242 -5.06 10.28 0.91
N VAL A 243 -6.15 10.93 1.29
CA VAL A 243 -6.94 11.76 0.37
C VAL A 243 -7.15 13.17 0.89
N ALA A 244 -7.24 13.35 2.21
CA ALA A 244 -7.61 14.60 2.87
C ALA A 244 -6.45 15.31 3.59
N VAL A 245 -5.26 14.70 3.65
CA VAL A 245 -4.07 15.29 4.28
C VAL A 245 -3.00 15.56 3.22
N PRO A 246 -2.36 16.75 3.21
CA PRO A 246 -1.23 17.02 2.33
C PRO A 246 -0.05 16.12 2.68
N ILE A 247 0.74 15.76 1.68
CA ILE A 247 1.97 15.00 1.87
C ILE A 247 2.94 15.84 2.71
N GLY A 248 3.39 15.31 3.86
CA GLY A 248 4.32 16.00 4.78
C GLY A 248 3.70 17.11 5.65
N ALA A 249 2.38 17.14 5.82
CA ALA A 249 1.70 18.10 6.69
C ALA A 249 1.78 17.72 8.19
N GLY A 250 2.09 18.70 9.05
CA GLY A 250 2.03 18.55 10.52
C GLY A 250 0.60 18.51 11.09
N GLU A 251 0.48 18.18 12.39
CA GLU A 251 -0.78 17.92 13.11
C GLU A 251 -1.87 19.00 12.96
N ASP A 252 -1.50 20.27 12.78
CA ASP A 252 -2.44 21.40 12.71
C ASP A 252 -3.43 21.34 11.54
N LEU A 253 -3.16 20.49 10.52
CA LEU A 253 -4.06 20.25 9.39
C LEU A 253 -5.04 19.07 9.62
N LYS A 254 -4.89 18.30 10.71
CA LYS A 254 -5.80 17.20 11.13
C LYS A 254 -7.03 17.71 11.91
N GLY A 255 -7.60 18.86 11.51
CA GLY A 255 -8.70 19.53 12.20
C GLY A 255 -10.10 18.95 11.94
N GLN A 256 -11.15 19.68 12.36
CA GLN A 256 -12.58 19.30 12.23
C GLN A 256 -13.00 18.87 10.82
N TYR A 257 -12.37 19.46 9.81
CA TYR A 257 -12.66 19.18 8.42
C TYR A 257 -12.28 17.75 8.00
N THR A 258 -11.11 17.29 8.42
CA THR A 258 -10.63 15.93 8.20
C THR A 258 -11.52 14.91 8.94
N ALA A 259 -12.03 15.28 10.12
CA ALA A 259 -13.01 14.48 10.86
C ALA A 259 -14.36 14.37 10.11
N ASN A 260 -14.86 15.47 9.54
CA ASN A 260 -16.09 15.47 8.73
C ASN A 260 -15.93 14.62 7.46
N PHE A 261 -14.77 14.72 6.79
CA PHE A 261 -14.43 13.86 5.65
C PHE A 261 -14.40 12.38 6.05
N GLN A 262 -13.70 12.02 7.12
CA GLN A 262 -13.64 10.64 7.60
C GLN A 262 -15.04 10.08 7.90
N LYS A 263 -15.90 10.88 8.55
CA LYS A 263 -17.28 10.47 8.84
C LYS A 263 -18.07 10.22 7.55
N TRP A 264 -18.06 11.18 6.63
CA TRP A 264 -18.74 11.04 5.33
C TRP A 264 -18.22 9.79 4.60
N PHE A 265 -16.91 9.62 4.52
CA PHE A 265 -16.31 8.53 3.78
C PHE A 265 -16.66 7.17 4.39
N ALA A 266 -16.73 7.08 5.72
CA ALA A 266 -17.17 5.88 6.43
C ALA A 266 -18.62 5.51 6.09
N GLU A 267 -19.51 6.50 6.02
CA GLU A 267 -20.89 6.30 5.60
C GLU A 267 -20.97 5.79 4.17
N GLU A 268 -20.18 6.35 3.25
CA GLU A 268 -20.18 5.95 1.85
C GLU A 268 -19.61 4.53 1.62
N PHE A 269 -18.52 4.16 2.33
CA PHE A 269 -18.00 2.80 2.32
C PHE A 269 -19.02 1.79 2.85
N ASN A 270 -19.76 2.15 3.90
CA ASN A 270 -20.79 1.28 4.47
C ASN A 270 -21.99 1.11 3.53
N LYS A 271 -22.39 2.17 2.81
CA LYS A 271 -23.40 2.11 1.74
C LYS A 271 -22.92 1.35 0.50
N ASN A 272 -21.63 1.01 0.43
CA ASN A 272 -20.99 0.41 -0.74
C ASN A 272 -21.17 1.27 -2.00
N ARG A 273 -21.01 2.59 -1.87
CA ARG A 273 -21.06 3.46 -3.04
C ARG A 273 -19.91 3.12 -3.99
N PRO A 274 -20.15 3.01 -5.31
CA PRO A 274 -19.11 2.71 -6.29
C PRO A 274 -17.90 3.65 -6.19
N TRP A 275 -16.71 3.09 -6.35
CA TRP A 275 -15.46 3.84 -6.17
C TRP A 275 -15.28 4.96 -7.21
N ASP A 276 -15.70 4.73 -8.45
CA ASP A 276 -15.71 5.75 -9.52
C ASP A 276 -16.58 6.95 -9.15
N GLU A 277 -17.75 6.72 -8.56
CA GLU A 277 -18.61 7.81 -8.09
C GLU A 277 -18.00 8.60 -6.94
N LEU A 278 -17.32 7.92 -6.01
CA LEU A 278 -16.64 8.58 -4.88
C LEU A 278 -15.50 9.46 -5.37
N VAL A 279 -14.67 8.95 -6.28
CA VAL A 279 -13.57 9.72 -6.88
C VAL A 279 -14.10 10.89 -7.69
N ARG A 280 -15.17 10.69 -8.46
CA ARG A 280 -15.85 11.78 -9.17
C ARG A 280 -16.33 12.86 -8.20
N ALA A 281 -16.99 12.48 -7.11
CA ALA A 281 -17.46 13.42 -6.10
C ALA A 281 -16.33 14.25 -5.47
N MET A 282 -15.15 13.66 -5.28
CA MET A 282 -13.97 14.36 -4.74
C MET A 282 -13.32 15.32 -5.76
N ILE A 283 -13.19 14.91 -7.03
CA ILE A 283 -12.60 15.74 -8.08
C ILE A 283 -13.51 16.91 -8.43
N THR A 284 -14.82 16.67 -8.51
CA THR A 284 -15.83 17.69 -8.87
C THR A 284 -16.41 18.41 -7.66
N ALA A 285 -15.88 18.19 -6.46
CA ALA A 285 -16.39 18.81 -5.25
C ALA A 285 -16.43 20.34 -5.40
N GLU A 286 -17.58 20.93 -5.11
CA GLU A 286 -17.76 22.37 -4.97
C GLU A 286 -18.31 22.66 -3.58
N SER A 287 -18.15 23.89 -3.11
CA SER A 287 -18.56 24.32 -1.76
C SER A 287 -17.71 23.72 -0.63
N GLU A 288 -18.26 23.59 0.58
CA GLU A 288 -17.58 23.17 1.81
C GLU A 288 -18.04 21.78 2.30
N ASP A 289 -18.73 21.02 1.44
CA ASP A 289 -19.16 19.66 1.73
C ASP A 289 -17.97 18.69 1.86
N PRO A 290 -18.08 17.61 2.65
CA PRO A 290 -16.94 16.74 2.97
C PRO A 290 -16.02 16.33 1.80
N PRO A 291 -16.51 15.95 0.59
CA PRO A 291 -15.66 15.56 -0.54
C PRO A 291 -14.64 16.62 -0.97
N ILE A 292 -14.84 17.88 -0.61
CA ILE A 292 -13.91 18.97 -0.93
C ILE A 292 -12.53 18.76 -0.28
N ALA A 293 -12.37 17.76 0.61
CA ALA A 293 -11.12 17.49 1.31
C ALA A 293 -9.94 17.19 0.40
N PHE A 294 -10.21 16.52 -0.71
CA PHE A 294 -9.23 16.31 -1.75
C PHE A 294 -8.71 17.63 -2.36
N ILE A 295 -9.57 18.64 -2.53
CA ILE A 295 -9.15 19.91 -3.12
C ILE A 295 -8.42 20.79 -2.10
N ARG A 296 -8.91 20.80 -0.85
CA ARG A 296 -8.34 21.61 0.22
C ARG A 296 -6.91 21.22 0.59
N GLN A 297 -6.55 19.94 0.53
CA GLN A 297 -5.17 19.52 0.81
C GLN A 297 -4.17 20.03 -0.25
N CYS A 298 -4.64 20.42 -1.43
CA CYS A 298 -3.82 21.03 -2.49
C CYS A 298 -3.79 22.58 -2.43
N MET A 299 -4.14 23.19 -1.31
CA MET A 299 -4.10 24.65 -1.17
C MET A 299 -2.69 25.17 -0.90
N ASP A 300 -2.44 26.39 -1.36
CA ASP A 300 -1.26 27.19 -1.06
C ASP A 300 -1.63 28.66 -1.01
N ASP A 301 -1.08 29.41 -0.06
CA ASP A 301 -1.40 30.83 0.19
C ASP A 301 -2.93 31.14 0.13
N GLY A 302 -3.72 30.24 0.71
CA GLY A 302 -5.19 30.35 0.80
C GLY A 302 -5.98 30.02 -0.48
N GLN A 303 -5.33 29.51 -1.53
CA GLN A 303 -5.97 29.16 -2.81
C GLN A 303 -5.61 27.73 -3.28
N PRO A 304 -6.53 26.99 -3.95
CA PRO A 304 -6.20 25.74 -4.62
C PRO A 304 -5.12 25.92 -5.70
N ARG A 305 -4.20 24.97 -5.82
CA ARG A 305 -3.12 25.01 -6.82
C ARG A 305 -3.28 23.89 -7.84
N ALA A 306 -3.40 24.27 -9.11
CA ALA A 306 -3.64 23.34 -10.21
C ALA A 306 -2.54 22.28 -10.40
N ASN A 307 -1.27 22.65 -10.24
CA ASN A 307 -0.13 21.73 -10.27
C ASN A 307 -0.21 20.70 -9.14
N LYS A 308 -0.48 21.12 -7.89
CA LYS A 308 -0.66 20.23 -6.73
C LYS A 308 -1.86 19.30 -6.90
N LEU A 309 -2.97 19.81 -7.45
CA LEU A 309 -4.17 19.03 -7.76
C LEU A 309 -3.90 17.98 -8.84
N ALA A 310 -3.20 18.34 -9.91
CA ALA A 310 -2.82 17.41 -10.97
C ALA A 310 -1.92 16.29 -10.45
N ALA A 311 -0.86 16.65 -9.72
CA ALA A 311 0.05 15.68 -9.09
C ALA A 311 -0.71 14.75 -8.13
N SER A 312 -1.54 15.31 -7.24
CA SER A 312 -2.32 14.53 -6.27
C SER A 312 -3.34 13.61 -6.94
N ALA A 313 -4.05 14.09 -7.97
CA ALA A 313 -5.05 13.29 -8.68
C ALA A 313 -4.39 12.11 -9.43
N ALA A 314 -3.29 12.37 -10.13
CA ALA A 314 -2.52 11.33 -10.82
C ALA A 314 -1.95 10.30 -9.83
N GLN A 315 -1.32 10.76 -8.75
CA GLN A 315 -0.71 9.87 -7.76
C GLN A 315 -1.76 9.06 -7.01
N ARG A 316 -2.88 9.66 -6.57
CA ARG A 316 -3.88 9.01 -5.68
C ARG A 316 -4.92 8.19 -6.43
N PHE A 317 -5.28 8.56 -7.66
CA PHE A 317 -6.34 7.87 -8.40
C PHE A 317 -5.82 7.09 -9.61
N LEU A 318 -4.75 7.54 -10.26
CA LEU A 318 -4.16 6.84 -11.40
C LEU A 318 -2.91 6.03 -11.04
N GLY A 319 -2.37 6.23 -9.84
CA GLY A 319 -1.16 5.52 -9.39
C GLY A 319 0.06 5.92 -10.21
N ILE A 320 0.16 7.20 -10.56
CA ILE A 320 1.23 7.74 -11.39
C ILE A 320 1.85 8.93 -10.66
N GLN A 321 3.17 8.86 -10.43
CA GLN A 321 3.95 9.95 -9.90
C GLN A 321 4.33 10.95 -11.02
N LEU A 322 3.58 12.05 -11.12
CA LEU A 322 3.81 13.09 -12.14
C LEU A 322 4.62 14.28 -11.64
N GLN A 323 4.95 14.38 -10.35
CA GLN A 323 5.58 15.57 -9.77
C GLN A 323 6.93 15.93 -10.40
N CYS A 324 7.73 14.94 -10.83
CA CYS A 324 8.98 15.23 -11.53
C CYS A 324 8.74 15.82 -12.93
N ALA A 325 7.58 15.54 -13.54
CA ALA A 325 7.18 16.08 -14.83
C ALA A 325 6.79 17.58 -14.76
N GLU A 326 6.71 18.18 -13.56
CA GLU A 326 6.34 19.58 -13.40
C GLU A 326 7.38 20.53 -14.01
N CYS A 327 8.66 20.28 -13.75
CA CYS A 327 9.77 21.15 -14.14
C CYS A 327 10.52 20.68 -15.39
N HIS A 328 10.43 19.39 -15.73
CA HIS A 328 11.11 18.78 -16.88
C HIS A 328 10.44 17.45 -17.23
N ASP A 329 10.68 16.86 -18.41
CA ASP A 329 10.20 15.49 -18.70
C ASP A 329 10.67 14.51 -17.62
N HIS A 330 9.81 13.59 -17.19
CA HIS A 330 10.13 12.63 -16.14
C HIS A 330 11.41 11.85 -16.51
N PRO A 331 12.38 11.73 -15.58
CA PRO A 331 13.71 11.24 -15.90
C PRO A 331 13.74 9.73 -16.19
N PHE A 332 12.86 9.00 -15.50
CA PHE A 332 12.71 7.55 -15.62
C PHE A 332 11.47 7.25 -16.47
N ALA A 333 10.25 7.34 -15.95
CA ALA A 333 9.01 7.19 -16.74
C ALA A 333 8.87 8.07 -18.00
N THR A 334 7.95 7.70 -18.90
CA THR A 334 7.69 8.38 -20.18
C THR A 334 6.93 9.70 -20.11
N TRP A 335 6.49 10.11 -18.93
CA TRP A 335 5.64 11.28 -18.76
C TRP A 335 6.37 12.57 -19.12
N THR A 336 5.74 13.36 -19.98
CA THR A 336 6.28 14.63 -20.46
C THR A 336 5.81 15.80 -19.62
N GLN A 337 6.57 16.89 -19.66
CA GLN A 337 6.16 18.14 -19.04
C GLN A 337 4.84 18.69 -19.62
N ASP A 338 4.62 18.49 -20.92
CA ASP A 338 3.36 18.84 -21.58
C ASP A 338 2.17 18.05 -21.01
N GLU A 339 2.35 16.77 -20.69
CA GLU A 339 1.28 15.95 -20.10
C GLU A 339 0.97 16.38 -18.67
N PHE A 340 1.98 16.78 -17.89
CA PHE A 340 1.76 17.35 -16.55
C PHE A 340 0.90 18.61 -16.62
N TRP A 341 1.31 19.60 -17.41
CA TRP A 341 0.61 20.88 -17.48
C TRP A 341 -0.73 20.78 -18.23
N GLY A 342 -0.85 19.86 -19.18
CA GLY A 342 -2.12 19.54 -19.83
C GLY A 342 -3.13 18.91 -18.87
N LEU A 343 -2.69 18.10 -17.90
CA LEU A 343 -3.55 17.63 -16.82
C LEU A 343 -3.89 18.74 -15.82
N ALA A 344 -2.91 19.59 -15.46
CA ALA A 344 -3.13 20.75 -14.58
C ALA A 344 -4.13 21.77 -15.16
N ALA A 345 -4.23 21.86 -16.48
CA ALA A 345 -5.19 22.73 -17.15
C ALA A 345 -6.65 22.49 -16.69
N PHE A 346 -7.01 21.25 -16.35
CA PHE A 346 -8.36 20.93 -15.84
C PHE A 346 -8.66 21.51 -14.46
N PHE A 347 -7.64 21.89 -13.69
CA PHE A 347 -7.79 22.48 -12.36
C PHE A 347 -7.54 23.98 -12.36
N SER A 348 -7.14 24.56 -13.48
CA SER A 348 -6.71 25.96 -13.62
C SER A 348 -7.78 26.99 -13.25
N ARG A 349 -9.06 26.58 -13.32
CA ARG A 349 -10.24 27.38 -12.96
C ARG A 349 -10.67 27.23 -11.50
N THR A 350 -10.05 26.32 -10.75
CA THR A 350 -10.45 26.02 -9.36
C THR A 350 -10.01 27.15 -8.44
N ALA A 351 -10.96 27.84 -7.81
CA ALA A 351 -10.68 28.99 -6.96
C ALA A 351 -11.48 28.93 -5.66
N LYS A 352 -10.87 29.38 -4.57
CA LYS A 352 -11.63 29.73 -3.36
C LYS A 352 -12.30 31.08 -3.58
N VAL A 353 -13.62 31.08 -3.54
CA VAL A 353 -14.50 32.24 -3.71
C VAL A 353 -15.03 32.68 -2.35
N GLU A 354 -14.91 33.97 -2.06
CA GLU A 354 -15.55 34.61 -0.91
C GLU A 354 -16.76 35.42 -1.38
N PRO A 355 -17.84 35.52 -0.58
CA PRO A 355 -18.99 36.32 -0.93
C PRO A 355 -18.60 37.79 -1.20
N ASN A 356 -19.07 38.31 -2.33
CA ASN A 356 -18.94 39.71 -2.68
C ASN A 356 -20.32 40.30 -3.04
N PRO A 357 -21.05 40.81 -2.03
CA PRO A 357 -22.37 41.40 -2.23
C PRO A 357 -22.38 42.55 -3.25
N LYS A 358 -21.26 43.27 -3.41
CA LYS A 358 -21.13 44.39 -4.36
C LYS A 358 -21.12 43.93 -5.82
N LYS A 359 -20.77 42.67 -6.08
CA LYS A 359 -20.82 42.05 -7.42
C LYS A 359 -22.02 41.12 -7.60
N GLY A 360 -22.91 41.02 -6.61
CA GLY A 360 -24.00 40.02 -6.59
C GLY A 360 -23.50 38.59 -6.42
N GLU A 361 -22.23 38.39 -6.04
CA GLU A 361 -21.62 37.07 -5.84
C GLU A 361 -21.89 36.60 -4.41
N ASN A 362 -22.90 35.75 -4.21
CA ASN A 362 -23.22 35.20 -2.89
C ASN A 362 -22.56 33.84 -2.61
N ARG A 363 -21.76 33.32 -3.55
CA ARG A 363 -21.11 32.00 -3.44
C ARG A 363 -19.94 32.07 -2.46
N LYS A 364 -19.84 31.07 -1.59
CA LYS A 364 -18.71 30.83 -0.68
C LYS A 364 -18.16 29.44 -0.92
N GLY A 365 -16.86 29.24 -0.74
CA GLY A 365 -16.19 27.94 -0.81
C GLY A 365 -15.36 27.80 -2.07
N ILE A 366 -15.12 26.58 -2.54
CA ILE A 366 -14.30 26.31 -3.71
C ILE A 366 -15.20 26.03 -4.93
N HIS A 367 -14.93 26.70 -6.04
CA HIS A 367 -15.72 26.66 -7.28
C HIS A 367 -14.81 26.75 -8.50
N ASP A 368 -15.27 26.27 -9.66
CA ASP A 368 -14.64 26.64 -10.93
C ASP A 368 -15.10 28.03 -11.38
N THR A 369 -14.15 28.94 -11.61
CA THR A 369 -14.42 30.31 -12.05
C THR A 369 -13.86 30.54 -13.46
N GLU A 370 -14.42 31.48 -14.21
CA GLU A 370 -13.89 31.83 -15.54
C GLU A 370 -12.48 32.41 -15.47
N ALA A 371 -12.20 33.21 -14.43
CA ALA A 371 -10.92 33.90 -14.26
C ALA A 371 -9.83 33.07 -13.55
N GLY A 372 -10.19 31.89 -13.01
CA GLY A 372 -9.32 31.11 -12.13
C GLY A 372 -9.08 31.78 -10.77
N PRO A 373 -8.12 31.28 -9.98
CA PRO A 373 -7.81 31.81 -8.66
C PRO A 373 -7.16 33.21 -8.75
N PRO A 374 -7.44 34.12 -7.80
CA PRO A 374 -6.80 35.43 -7.75
C PRO A 374 -5.30 35.31 -7.40
N LYS A 375 -4.53 36.36 -7.70
CA LYS A 375 -3.14 36.49 -7.20
C LYS A 375 -3.12 36.50 -5.67
N THR A 376 -2.16 35.81 -5.08
CA THR A 376 -2.07 35.61 -3.63
C THR A 376 -1.08 36.56 -2.96
N ARG A 377 -0.98 36.51 -1.62
CA ARG A 377 -0.19 37.42 -0.77
C ARG A 377 1.31 37.38 -1.09
N PHE A 378 1.84 36.21 -1.43
CA PHE A 378 3.25 36.05 -1.82
C PHE A 378 3.48 36.25 -3.33
N GLY A 379 2.49 36.74 -4.07
CA GLY A 379 2.63 37.04 -5.50
C GLY A 379 2.69 35.80 -6.40
N LEU A 380 2.37 34.61 -5.87
CA LEU A 380 2.22 33.40 -6.68
C LEU A 380 1.12 33.65 -7.72
N LEU A 381 1.51 33.60 -8.99
CA LEU A 381 0.58 33.81 -10.08
C LEU A 381 -0.30 32.57 -10.25
N PRO A 382 -1.60 32.74 -10.53
CA PRO A 382 -2.41 31.67 -11.09
C PRO A 382 -1.83 31.25 -12.45
N LEU A 383 -2.15 30.03 -12.89
CA LEU A 383 -1.85 29.64 -14.26
C LEU A 383 -2.50 30.62 -15.23
N GLU A 384 -1.71 31.13 -16.17
CA GLU A 384 -2.24 31.99 -17.22
C GLU A 384 -3.13 31.15 -18.14
N LEU A 385 -4.41 31.50 -18.20
CA LEU A 385 -5.41 30.84 -19.03
C LEU A 385 -5.38 31.41 -20.46
N LYS A 386 -5.54 30.52 -21.44
CA LYS A 386 -5.73 30.83 -22.86
C LYS A 386 -7.06 30.26 -23.33
N ASP A 387 -7.48 30.67 -24.52
CA ASP A 387 -8.73 30.20 -25.14
C ASP A 387 -8.76 28.66 -25.23
N GLY A 388 -9.94 28.09 -25.05
CA GLY A 388 -10.14 26.63 -25.08
C GLY A 388 -9.57 25.88 -23.87
N GLY A 389 -9.32 26.57 -22.75
CA GLY A 389 -8.85 25.95 -21.50
C GLY A 389 -7.38 25.55 -21.51
N ALA A 390 -6.60 26.07 -22.46
CA ALA A 390 -5.15 25.92 -22.46
C ALA A 390 -4.50 26.77 -21.36
N VAL A 391 -3.32 26.36 -20.90
CA VAL A 391 -2.54 27.07 -19.88
C VAL A 391 -1.14 27.40 -20.40
N VAL A 392 -0.55 28.46 -19.88
CA VAL A 392 0.87 28.76 -20.09
C VAL A 392 1.69 28.11 -18.99
N ILE A 393 2.71 27.34 -19.36
CA ILE A 393 3.66 26.75 -18.41
C ILE A 393 4.33 27.90 -17.61
N PRO A 394 4.32 27.85 -16.26
CA PRO A 394 4.94 28.89 -15.44
C PRO A 394 6.40 29.17 -15.81
N THR A 395 6.81 30.43 -15.65
CA THR A 395 8.15 30.88 -16.07
C THR A 395 9.29 30.27 -15.27
N ASP A 396 9.00 29.74 -14.09
CA ASP A 396 9.92 29.04 -13.19
C ASP A 396 9.89 27.51 -13.35
N ALA A 397 9.00 26.97 -14.20
CA ALA A 397 8.87 25.53 -14.42
C ALA A 397 9.88 24.98 -15.44
N GLY A 398 11.10 25.53 -15.53
CA GLY A 398 12.17 24.93 -16.31
C GLY A 398 12.07 25.09 -17.84
N PRO A 399 12.54 24.11 -18.65
CA PRO A 399 12.87 24.32 -20.07
C PRO A 399 11.70 24.69 -20.99
N ALA A 400 10.47 24.25 -20.70
CA ALA A 400 9.28 24.58 -21.49
C ALA A 400 8.50 25.80 -20.95
N ALA A 401 9.09 26.57 -20.03
CA ALA A 401 8.54 27.81 -19.49
C ALA A 401 7.98 28.73 -20.60
N GLY A 402 6.78 29.25 -20.41
CA GLY A 402 6.10 30.14 -21.36
C GLY A 402 5.40 29.43 -22.54
N LYS A 403 5.53 28.11 -22.67
CA LYS A 403 4.82 27.34 -23.70
C LYS A 403 3.33 27.25 -23.37
N VAL A 404 2.49 27.41 -24.39
CA VAL A 404 1.04 27.18 -24.29
C VAL A 404 0.76 25.68 -24.45
N VAL A 405 0.06 25.10 -23.48
CA VAL A 405 -0.29 23.68 -23.45
C VAL A 405 -1.81 23.54 -23.31
N PRO A 406 -2.49 22.84 -24.24
CA PRO A 406 -3.93 22.59 -24.12
C PRO A 406 -4.22 21.56 -23.02
N ALA A 407 -5.46 21.55 -22.53
CA ALA A 407 -5.92 20.48 -21.67
C ALA A 407 -5.78 19.11 -22.35
N LYS A 408 -5.22 18.16 -21.60
CA LYS A 408 -4.78 16.86 -22.14
C LYS A 408 -4.94 15.78 -21.09
N PHE A 409 -5.60 14.69 -21.44
CA PHE A 409 -5.58 13.47 -20.65
C PHE A 409 -4.23 12.77 -20.78
N LEU A 410 -3.79 12.06 -19.74
CA LEU A 410 -2.54 11.29 -19.79
C LEU A 410 -2.63 10.23 -20.90
N GLY A 411 -1.63 10.19 -21.79
CA GLY A 411 -1.61 9.27 -22.93
C GLY A 411 -2.57 9.60 -24.08
N ALA A 412 -3.29 10.72 -24.06
CA ALA A 412 -4.11 11.21 -25.18
C ALA A 412 -3.47 12.43 -25.86
N GLU A 413 -3.97 12.93 -27.00
CA GLU A 413 -3.36 14.10 -27.67
C GLU A 413 -3.86 15.46 -27.14
N LYS A 414 -5.18 15.71 -27.18
CA LYS A 414 -5.83 16.96 -26.76
C LYS A 414 -7.28 16.71 -26.37
N VAL A 415 -7.79 17.49 -25.43
CA VAL A 415 -9.22 17.58 -25.11
C VAL A 415 -9.72 18.98 -25.44
N ASP A 416 -10.78 19.07 -26.25
CA ASP A 416 -11.46 20.33 -26.51
C ASP A 416 -12.43 20.63 -25.37
N LEU A 417 -12.05 21.57 -24.50
CA LEU A 417 -12.89 22.02 -23.40
C LEU A 417 -13.89 23.09 -23.89
N ASP A 418 -15.15 22.97 -23.46
CA ASP A 418 -16.11 24.06 -23.57
C ASP A 418 -15.65 25.22 -22.67
N PRO A 419 -15.35 26.41 -23.22
CA PRO A 419 -14.93 27.56 -22.43
C PRO A 419 -15.92 27.97 -21.34
N GLN A 420 -17.21 27.68 -21.53
CA GLN A 420 -18.28 28.06 -20.60
C GLN A 420 -18.55 26.98 -19.54
N ALA A 421 -18.10 25.74 -19.75
CA ALA A 421 -18.32 24.64 -18.80
C ALA A 421 -17.16 24.49 -17.81
N PRO A 422 -17.43 24.01 -16.57
CA PRO A 422 -16.38 23.66 -15.63
C PRO A 422 -15.53 22.49 -16.18
N PRO A 423 -14.19 22.57 -16.12
CA PRO A 423 -13.32 21.53 -16.68
C PRO A 423 -13.20 20.27 -15.81
N ARG A 424 -13.33 20.38 -14.48
CA ARG A 424 -13.13 19.23 -13.56
C ARG A 424 -14.09 18.06 -13.81
N PRO A 425 -15.39 18.27 -14.11
CA PRO A 425 -16.29 17.17 -14.48
C PRO A 425 -15.82 16.36 -15.70
N VAL A 426 -15.25 17.02 -16.71
CA VAL A 426 -14.69 16.35 -17.91
C VAL A 426 -13.51 15.46 -17.52
N LEU A 427 -12.62 15.97 -16.66
CA LEU A 427 -11.51 15.18 -16.12
C LEU A 427 -12.01 13.99 -15.30
N ALA A 428 -12.95 14.22 -14.38
CA ALA A 428 -13.47 13.19 -13.51
C ALA A 428 -14.15 12.06 -14.29
N GLU A 429 -14.87 12.40 -15.36
CA GLU A 429 -15.50 11.42 -16.25
C GLU A 429 -14.48 10.54 -16.97
N TRP A 430 -13.44 11.14 -17.55
CA TRP A 430 -12.38 10.36 -18.19
C TRP A 430 -11.58 9.52 -17.17
N MET A 431 -11.24 10.12 -16.03
CA MET A 431 -10.41 9.48 -15.01
C MET A 431 -11.10 8.23 -14.48
N THR A 432 -12.40 8.33 -14.20
CA THR A 432 -13.18 7.24 -13.62
C THR A 432 -13.90 6.38 -14.68
N SER A 433 -13.53 6.54 -15.95
CA SER A 433 -14.15 5.80 -17.05
C SER A 433 -13.86 4.29 -16.96
N PRO A 434 -14.83 3.42 -17.29
CA PRO A 434 -14.62 1.98 -17.52
C PRO A 434 -13.49 1.65 -18.52
N LYS A 435 -13.15 2.59 -19.40
CA LYS A 435 -12.09 2.45 -20.41
C LYS A 435 -10.71 2.87 -19.90
N ASN A 436 -10.63 3.48 -18.72
CA ASN A 436 -9.38 3.97 -18.16
C ASN A 436 -8.71 2.89 -17.31
N ALA A 437 -7.84 2.11 -17.95
CA ALA A 437 -7.10 1.04 -17.27
C ALA A 437 -6.21 1.55 -16.14
N MET A 438 -5.68 2.78 -16.22
CA MET A 438 -4.82 3.35 -15.16
C MET A 438 -5.58 3.45 -13.84
N PHE A 439 -6.82 3.96 -13.88
CA PHE A 439 -7.68 4.09 -12.70
C PHE A 439 -8.02 2.73 -12.07
N ALA A 440 -8.43 1.76 -12.91
CA ALA A 440 -8.79 0.43 -12.43
C ALA A 440 -7.58 -0.31 -11.83
N ARG A 441 -6.42 -0.30 -12.51
CA ARG A 441 -5.17 -0.92 -12.03
C ARG A 441 -4.68 -0.29 -10.74
N ALA A 442 -4.69 1.04 -10.66
CA ALA A 442 -4.23 1.74 -9.47
C ALA A 442 -5.14 1.46 -8.27
N THR A 443 -6.45 1.30 -8.50
CA THR A 443 -7.39 0.88 -7.45
C THR A 443 -7.06 -0.52 -6.97
N ILE A 444 -6.94 -1.50 -7.88
CA ILE A 444 -6.59 -2.88 -7.52
C ILE A 444 -5.24 -2.97 -6.82
N ASN A 445 -4.21 -2.28 -7.30
CA ASN A 445 -2.88 -2.32 -6.70
C ASN A 445 -2.90 -1.84 -5.24
N ARG A 446 -3.72 -0.82 -4.94
CA ARG A 446 -3.90 -0.31 -3.57
C ARG A 446 -4.69 -1.26 -2.68
N LEU A 447 -5.79 -1.84 -3.17
CA LEU A 447 -6.54 -2.85 -2.41
C LEU A 447 -5.65 -4.06 -2.09
N TRP A 448 -4.86 -4.49 -3.08
CA TRP A 448 -3.89 -5.55 -2.94
C TRP A 448 -2.81 -5.20 -1.90
N TRP A 449 -2.19 -4.02 -2.02
CA TRP A 449 -1.21 -3.54 -1.05
C TRP A 449 -1.76 -3.51 0.39
N GLN A 450 -3.01 -3.06 0.57
CA GLN A 450 -3.67 -3.01 1.88
C GLN A 450 -3.80 -4.40 2.53
N LEU A 451 -4.16 -5.43 1.74
CA LEU A 451 -4.36 -6.79 2.26
C LEU A 451 -3.06 -7.60 2.34
N PHE A 452 -2.18 -7.49 1.34
CA PHE A 452 -0.99 -8.34 1.20
C PHE A 452 0.30 -7.69 1.71
N GLY A 453 0.27 -6.41 2.08
CA GLY A 453 1.42 -5.66 2.60
C GLY A 453 2.42 -5.20 1.54
N ARG A 454 2.22 -5.59 0.26
CA ARG A 454 2.98 -5.13 -0.90
C ARG A 454 2.08 -5.14 -2.13
N GLY A 455 2.09 -4.08 -2.93
CA GLY A 455 1.33 -4.01 -4.18
C GLY A 455 1.83 -5.04 -5.19
N LEU A 456 1.03 -5.35 -6.20
CA LEU A 456 1.51 -6.08 -7.39
C LEU A 456 2.59 -5.25 -8.11
N VAL A 457 2.45 -3.93 -8.06
CA VAL A 457 3.47 -2.93 -8.38
C VAL A 457 3.88 -2.24 -7.08
N GLU A 458 5.19 -2.10 -6.85
CA GLU A 458 5.75 -1.39 -5.70
C GLU A 458 6.85 -0.42 -6.20
N PRO A 459 6.85 0.87 -5.83
CA PRO A 459 5.90 1.57 -4.96
C PRO A 459 4.44 1.54 -5.43
N VAL A 460 3.50 1.53 -4.47
CA VAL A 460 2.05 1.36 -4.74
C VAL A 460 1.45 2.38 -5.73
N ASP A 461 2.06 3.54 -5.88
CA ASP A 461 1.63 4.67 -6.72
C ASP A 461 2.60 4.97 -7.88
N SER A 462 3.46 4.00 -8.24
CA SER A 462 4.38 4.07 -9.37
C SER A 462 4.03 3.02 -10.43
N LEU A 463 2.78 3.04 -10.90
CA LEU A 463 2.30 2.22 -12.02
C LEU A 463 2.73 2.87 -13.34
N ASP A 464 4.02 2.73 -13.63
CA ASP A 464 4.60 3.15 -14.89
C ASP A 464 5.08 1.95 -15.71
N LEU A 465 5.38 2.25 -16.97
CA LEU A 465 5.84 1.28 -17.95
C LEU A 465 7.19 0.65 -17.60
N GLU A 466 7.99 1.31 -16.76
CA GLU A 466 9.33 0.89 -16.35
C GLU A 466 9.31 0.08 -15.04
N ASN A 467 8.20 0.14 -14.31
CA ASN A 467 7.93 -0.60 -13.07
C ASN A 467 6.81 -1.64 -13.28
N PRO A 468 7.08 -2.77 -13.97
CA PRO A 468 6.07 -3.75 -14.28
C PRO A 468 5.55 -4.45 -13.01
N ALA A 469 4.27 -4.84 -13.04
CA ALA A 469 3.68 -5.65 -12.00
C ALA A 469 4.36 -7.02 -11.89
N THR A 470 4.43 -7.57 -10.67
CA THR A 470 4.89 -8.94 -10.44
C THR A 470 3.95 -9.96 -11.09
N HIS A 471 2.65 -9.67 -11.07
CA HIS A 471 1.58 -10.45 -11.71
C HIS A 471 0.73 -9.52 -12.63
N PRO A 472 1.23 -9.16 -13.82
CA PRO A 472 0.56 -8.26 -14.75
C PRO A 472 -0.76 -8.83 -15.26
N GLU A 473 -0.84 -10.15 -15.52
CA GLU A 473 -2.08 -10.81 -15.92
C GLU A 473 -3.14 -10.77 -14.80
N LEU A 474 -2.70 -10.94 -13.54
CA LEU A 474 -3.58 -10.82 -12.37
C LEU A 474 -4.10 -9.39 -12.21
N LEU A 475 -3.19 -8.41 -12.26
CA LEU A 475 -3.52 -6.99 -12.12
C LEU A 475 -4.57 -6.58 -13.16
N ASP A 476 -4.39 -6.98 -14.41
CA ASP A 476 -5.35 -6.68 -15.48
C ASP A 476 -6.68 -7.40 -15.30
N SER A 477 -6.64 -8.68 -14.93
CA SER A 477 -7.86 -9.47 -14.75
C SER A 477 -8.72 -8.93 -13.60
N LEU A 478 -8.09 -8.54 -12.50
CA LEU A 478 -8.76 -7.89 -11.37
C LEU A 478 -9.20 -6.46 -11.71
N ALA A 479 -8.43 -5.72 -12.51
CA ALA A 479 -8.82 -4.37 -12.95
C ALA A 479 -10.05 -4.44 -13.87
N GLY A 480 -10.10 -5.41 -14.78
CA GLY A 480 -11.27 -5.68 -15.61
C GLY A 480 -12.47 -6.13 -14.76
N GLU A 481 -12.23 -6.96 -13.74
CA GLU A 481 -13.26 -7.39 -12.78
C GLU A 481 -13.85 -6.21 -12.01
N LEU A 482 -13.02 -5.27 -11.53
CA LEU A 482 -13.49 -4.05 -10.87
C LEU A 482 -14.44 -3.26 -11.76
N VAL A 483 -14.13 -3.13 -13.05
CA VAL A 483 -15.02 -2.45 -14.01
C VAL A 483 -16.31 -3.24 -14.25
N ALA A 484 -16.23 -4.56 -14.44
CA ALA A 484 -17.39 -5.42 -14.63
C ALA A 484 -18.33 -5.42 -13.41
N ALA A 485 -17.77 -5.31 -12.21
CA ALA A 485 -18.47 -5.18 -10.95
C ALA A 485 -18.95 -3.75 -10.65
N LYS A 486 -18.82 -2.82 -11.61
CA LYS A 486 -19.20 -1.40 -11.46
C LYS A 486 -18.52 -0.74 -10.25
N PHE A 487 -17.23 -0.98 -10.12
CA PHE A 487 -16.37 -0.41 -9.09
C PHE A 487 -16.79 -0.73 -7.64
N ASP A 488 -17.42 -1.90 -7.44
CA ASP A 488 -17.77 -2.44 -6.13
C ASP A 488 -16.53 -2.94 -5.38
N ILE A 489 -16.05 -2.16 -4.41
CA ILE A 489 -14.86 -2.50 -3.63
C ILE A 489 -15.09 -3.72 -2.74
N LYS A 490 -16.27 -3.85 -2.11
CA LYS A 490 -16.56 -4.99 -1.22
C LYS A 490 -16.57 -6.31 -1.97
N HIS A 491 -17.06 -6.32 -3.21
CA HIS A 491 -17.01 -7.49 -4.09
C HIS A 491 -15.58 -7.97 -4.32
N LEU A 492 -14.67 -7.06 -4.65
CA LEU A 492 -13.25 -7.37 -4.89
C LEU A 492 -12.54 -7.81 -3.60
N LEU A 493 -12.80 -7.13 -2.48
CA LEU A 493 -12.25 -7.51 -1.18
C LEU A 493 -12.70 -8.91 -0.78
N ARG A 494 -13.98 -9.25 -0.95
CA ARG A 494 -14.49 -10.59 -0.65
C ARG A 494 -13.71 -11.66 -1.42
N GLY A 495 -13.49 -11.47 -2.72
CA GLY A 495 -12.72 -12.40 -3.55
C GLY A 495 -11.25 -12.52 -3.10
N MET A 496 -10.60 -11.41 -2.77
CA MET A 496 -9.22 -11.41 -2.27
C MET A 496 -9.09 -12.15 -0.92
N LEU A 497 -10.00 -11.87 0.03
CA LEU A 497 -10.00 -12.48 1.36
C LEU A 497 -10.29 -13.99 1.34
N LEU A 498 -11.01 -14.47 0.33
CA LEU A 498 -11.30 -15.89 0.12
C LEU A 498 -10.15 -16.68 -0.53
N SER A 499 -9.19 -16.00 -1.16
CA SER A 499 -8.05 -16.66 -1.82
C SER A 499 -7.18 -17.44 -0.83
N ARG A 500 -6.65 -18.59 -1.26
CA ARG A 500 -5.60 -19.29 -0.51
C ARG A 500 -4.37 -18.41 -0.36
N ALA A 501 -4.03 -17.61 -1.37
CA ALA A 501 -2.91 -16.67 -1.30
C ALA A 501 -3.00 -15.74 -0.09
N TYR A 502 -4.16 -15.11 0.15
CA TYR A 502 -4.39 -14.27 1.35
C TYR A 502 -4.40 -15.09 2.64
N GLN A 503 -4.90 -16.33 2.61
CA GLN A 503 -5.05 -17.19 3.79
C GLN A 503 -3.83 -18.06 4.11
N ARG A 504 -2.67 -17.85 3.47
CA ARG A 504 -1.40 -18.52 3.81
C ARG A 504 -0.90 -18.09 5.19
N SER A 505 -0.14 -18.94 5.86
CA SER A 505 0.53 -18.56 7.10
C SER A 505 1.65 -17.56 6.79
N HIS A 506 1.94 -16.64 7.72
CA HIS A 506 3.17 -15.84 7.68
C HIS A 506 4.41 -16.65 8.04
N VAL A 507 4.25 -17.84 8.62
CA VAL A 507 5.37 -18.72 8.93
C VAL A 507 5.97 -19.21 7.61
N ALA A 508 7.09 -18.59 7.23
CA ALA A 508 7.84 -18.93 6.05
C ALA A 508 8.51 -20.31 6.19
N LEU A 509 8.65 -20.99 5.05
CA LEU A 509 9.55 -22.12 4.89
C LEU A 509 10.97 -21.59 4.63
N VAL A 510 11.99 -22.39 4.91
CA VAL A 510 13.39 -22.01 4.63
C VAL A 510 13.59 -21.69 3.15
N GLU A 511 12.87 -22.40 2.29
CA GLU A 511 12.91 -22.27 0.83
C GLU A 511 12.19 -21.03 0.30
N ASN A 512 11.32 -20.39 1.10
CA ASN A 512 10.52 -19.24 0.66
C ASN A 512 10.71 -17.97 1.53
N GLU A 513 11.53 -18.02 2.58
CA GLU A 513 11.82 -16.90 3.49
C GLU A 513 12.33 -15.64 2.76
N GLN A 514 13.01 -15.81 1.63
CA GLN A 514 13.53 -14.69 0.83
C GLN A 514 12.52 -14.13 -0.18
N ASP A 515 11.39 -14.79 -0.40
CA ASP A 515 10.37 -14.29 -1.31
C ASP A 515 9.68 -13.06 -0.73
N LYS A 516 9.67 -11.99 -1.51
CA LYS A 516 8.99 -10.72 -1.18
C LYS A 516 7.97 -10.31 -2.22
N THR A 517 7.80 -11.08 -3.29
CA THR A 517 7.14 -10.61 -4.52
C THR A 517 6.13 -11.57 -5.10
N LEU A 518 6.26 -12.87 -4.79
CA LEU A 518 5.42 -13.94 -5.30
C LEU A 518 4.35 -14.41 -4.30
N TYR A 519 4.28 -13.75 -3.13
CA TYR A 519 3.26 -13.99 -2.11
C TYR A 519 3.23 -15.45 -1.62
N SER A 520 4.39 -16.10 -1.55
CA SER A 520 4.54 -17.49 -1.05
C SER A 520 4.06 -17.69 0.38
N HIS A 521 4.05 -16.63 1.18
CA HIS A 521 3.57 -16.58 2.57
C HIS A 521 2.93 -15.22 2.84
N ALA A 522 2.17 -15.09 3.91
CA ALA A 522 1.59 -13.81 4.30
C ALA A 522 2.66 -12.87 4.87
N THR A 523 2.58 -11.59 4.51
CA THR A 523 3.45 -10.56 5.07
C THR A 523 2.93 -10.14 6.45
N CYS A 524 3.78 -10.21 7.47
CA CYS A 524 3.47 -9.58 8.76
C CYS A 524 3.47 -8.05 8.60
N LYS A 525 2.31 -7.42 8.86
CA LYS A 525 2.16 -5.96 8.77
C LYS A 525 2.11 -5.35 10.16
N VAL A 526 2.75 -4.21 10.37
CA VAL A 526 2.69 -3.49 11.63
C VAL A 526 1.35 -2.78 11.75
N LEU A 527 0.75 -2.80 12.94
CA LEU A 527 -0.51 -2.12 13.19
C LEU A 527 -0.32 -0.60 13.09
N ALA A 528 -1.18 0.02 12.28
CA ALA A 528 -1.33 1.47 12.28
C ALA A 528 -1.69 1.97 13.70
N PRO A 529 -1.20 3.15 14.14
CA PRO A 529 -1.41 3.66 15.49
C PRO A 529 -2.87 3.65 15.95
N GLU A 530 -3.82 4.02 15.09
CA GLU A 530 -5.24 3.96 15.43
C GLU A 530 -5.75 2.54 15.66
N ALA A 531 -5.36 1.58 14.82
CA ALA A 531 -5.76 0.17 15.01
C ALA A 531 -5.09 -0.42 16.27
N PHE A 532 -3.85 -0.02 16.55
CA PHE A 532 -3.15 -0.44 17.75
C PHE A 532 -3.84 0.07 19.02
N TRP A 533 -4.24 1.35 19.04
CA TRP A 533 -5.03 1.92 20.13
C TRP A 533 -6.33 1.14 20.38
N GLU A 534 -7.09 0.84 19.33
CA GLU A 534 -8.34 0.08 19.41
C GLU A 534 -8.13 -1.30 20.03
N CYS A 535 -7.08 -2.01 19.58
CA CYS A 535 -6.71 -3.31 20.10
C CYS A 535 -6.28 -3.23 21.57
N LEU A 536 -5.50 -2.22 21.94
CA LEU A 536 -5.05 -1.99 23.30
C LEU A 536 -6.24 -1.74 24.24
N VAL A 537 -7.19 -0.88 23.86
CA VAL A 537 -8.41 -0.63 24.66
C VAL A 537 -9.23 -1.92 24.82
N LEU A 538 -9.47 -2.67 23.74
CA LEU A 538 -10.20 -3.94 23.81
C LEU A 538 -9.50 -4.97 24.70
N SER A 539 -8.17 -5.04 24.65
CA SER A 539 -7.39 -5.96 25.48
C SER A 539 -7.56 -5.70 26.98
N THR A 540 -8.01 -4.50 27.38
CA THR A 540 -8.28 -4.15 28.78
C THR A 540 -9.72 -4.42 29.21
N GLY A 541 -10.59 -4.89 28.29
CA GLY A 541 -12.03 -4.96 28.47
C GLY A 541 -12.71 -3.58 28.39
N GLY A 542 -12.03 -2.63 27.74
CA GLY A 542 -12.52 -1.28 27.47
C GLY A 542 -13.36 -1.22 26.19
N ASP A 543 -13.94 -0.05 25.98
CA ASP A 543 -14.75 0.27 24.81
C ASP A 543 -14.00 1.32 23.97
N PRO A 544 -13.48 0.96 22.78
CA PRO A 544 -12.70 1.87 21.97
C PRO A 544 -13.44 3.15 21.56
N ASP A 545 -14.76 3.09 21.38
CA ASP A 545 -15.58 4.26 21.04
C ASP A 545 -15.64 5.27 22.19
N LYS A 546 -15.39 4.82 23.43
CA LYS A 546 -15.28 5.68 24.61
C LYS A 546 -13.86 6.20 24.84
N GLY A 547 -12.88 5.72 24.06
CA GLY A 547 -11.53 6.27 23.99
C GLY A 547 -10.74 6.24 25.30
N ALA A 548 -10.99 5.26 26.18
CA ALA A 548 -10.37 5.23 27.51
C ALA A 548 -9.87 3.85 27.90
N ILE A 549 -8.57 3.77 28.23
CA ILE A 549 -8.02 2.70 29.05
C ILE A 549 -8.39 3.02 30.51
N SER A 550 -9.11 2.10 31.16
CA SER A 550 -9.63 2.32 32.51
C SER A 550 -8.51 2.64 33.49
N GLY A 551 -8.64 3.74 34.24
CA GLY A 551 -7.65 4.15 35.24
C GLY A 551 -6.37 4.78 34.67
N ALA A 552 -6.31 5.06 33.36
CA ALA A 552 -5.14 5.66 32.70
C ALA A 552 -5.15 7.20 32.70
N SER A 553 -6.08 7.87 33.38
CA SER A 553 -6.17 9.33 33.41
C SER A 553 -4.83 9.99 33.80
N GLY A 554 -4.38 10.94 32.99
CA GLY A 554 -3.12 11.68 33.19
C GLY A 554 -1.85 10.96 32.71
N THR A 555 -1.97 9.84 32.00
CA THR A 555 -0.86 9.08 31.41
C THR A 555 -0.86 9.18 29.88
N THR A 556 0.21 8.73 29.21
CA THR A 556 0.26 8.70 27.74
C THR A 556 -0.78 7.76 27.17
N LEU A 557 -1.02 6.63 27.84
CA LEU A 557 -2.07 5.68 27.50
C LEU A 557 -3.46 6.12 28.02
N GLY A 558 -3.55 7.31 28.61
CA GLY A 558 -4.76 7.89 29.19
C GLY A 558 -5.71 8.53 28.20
N SER A 559 -5.22 8.88 27.01
CA SER A 559 -6.05 9.45 25.96
C SER A 559 -5.59 8.96 24.58
N ARG A 560 -6.56 8.78 23.69
CA ARG A 560 -6.30 8.40 22.30
C ARG A 560 -5.34 9.38 21.62
N SER A 561 -5.53 10.69 21.83
CA SER A 561 -4.68 11.71 21.23
C SER A 561 -3.23 11.61 21.72
N SER A 562 -3.01 11.48 23.02
CA SER A 562 -1.65 11.32 23.58
C SER A 562 -0.94 10.07 23.05
N PHE A 563 -1.70 8.98 22.85
CA PHE A 563 -1.17 7.77 22.23
C PHE A 563 -0.78 8.02 20.77
N LEU A 564 -1.69 8.56 19.95
CA LEU A 564 -1.42 8.79 18.53
C LEU A 564 -0.21 9.71 18.32
N ASN A 565 -0.09 10.78 19.10
CA ASN A 565 1.05 11.70 19.01
C ASN A 565 2.40 11.02 19.33
N LEU A 566 2.42 9.92 20.09
CA LEU A 566 3.64 9.16 20.37
C LEU A 566 3.89 8.08 19.30
N PHE A 567 2.84 7.44 18.79
CA PHE A 567 2.96 6.26 17.92
C PHE A 567 2.90 6.58 16.43
N ASP A 568 2.40 7.75 16.04
CA ASP A 568 2.40 8.24 14.67
C ASP A 568 3.77 8.88 14.38
N THR A 569 4.70 8.08 13.86
CA THR A 569 6.11 8.49 13.64
C THR A 569 6.35 9.18 12.29
N ASP A 570 5.29 9.54 11.55
CA ASP A 570 5.34 10.17 10.21
C ASP A 570 6.08 9.35 9.13
N GLU A 571 6.47 8.09 9.40
CA GLU A 571 7.08 7.16 8.44
C GLU A 571 6.02 6.43 7.59
N MET A 572 5.00 7.16 7.11
CA MET A 572 3.87 6.60 6.33
C MET A 572 4.24 6.08 4.92
N ASP A 573 5.46 6.39 4.46
CA ASP A 573 5.98 5.98 3.15
C ASP A 573 6.81 4.67 3.20
N GLY A 574 7.00 4.09 4.40
CA GLY A 574 7.65 2.79 4.58
C GLY A 574 6.77 1.61 4.13
N ALA A 575 7.38 0.43 3.97
CA ALA A 575 6.61 -0.78 3.70
C ALA A 575 5.73 -1.10 4.93
N PRO A 576 4.50 -1.62 4.77
CA PRO A 576 3.66 -2.07 5.89
C PRO A 576 4.33 -3.05 6.85
N SER A 577 5.37 -3.75 6.40
CA SER A 577 6.19 -4.67 7.21
C SER A 577 7.26 -3.97 8.06
N ASP A 578 7.55 -2.70 7.79
CA ASP A 578 8.61 -1.98 8.47
C ASP A 578 8.17 -1.59 9.88
N TYR A 579 8.98 -1.97 10.88
CA TYR A 579 8.72 -1.65 12.27
C TYR A 579 9.20 -0.24 12.58
N THR A 580 8.26 0.70 12.53
CA THR A 580 8.52 2.15 12.73
C THR A 580 8.51 2.58 14.19
N GLN A 581 8.15 1.70 15.13
CA GLN A 581 8.10 2.02 16.56
C GLN A 581 9.49 1.92 17.19
N GLY A 582 9.93 2.99 17.84
CA GLY A 582 11.24 3.09 18.49
C GLY A 582 11.23 2.73 19.98
N VAL A 583 12.40 2.95 20.61
CA VAL A 583 12.59 2.78 22.07
C VAL A 583 11.56 3.55 22.91
N PRO A 584 11.19 4.82 22.59
CA PRO A 584 10.19 5.54 23.37
C PRO A 584 8.83 4.83 23.44
N GLN A 585 8.33 4.34 22.30
CA GLN A 585 7.05 3.66 22.19
C GLN A 585 7.03 2.37 23.03
N VAL A 586 8.09 1.56 22.91
CA VAL A 586 8.25 0.32 23.68
C VAL A 586 8.34 0.62 25.18
N LEU A 587 9.17 1.59 25.59
CA LEU A 587 9.29 1.94 27.00
C LEU A 587 7.99 2.50 27.58
N THR A 588 7.19 3.23 26.80
CA THR A 588 5.86 3.67 27.23
C THR A 588 4.93 2.49 27.47
N LEU A 589 4.83 1.52 26.55
CA LEU A 589 3.99 0.33 26.76
C LEU A 589 4.44 -0.51 27.96
N LEU A 590 5.74 -0.63 28.18
CA LEU A 590 6.27 -1.42 29.29
C LEU A 590 6.02 -0.77 30.65
N ASN A 591 6.09 0.57 30.74
CA ASN A 591 6.19 1.28 32.03
C ASN A 591 5.01 2.20 32.36
N ASP A 592 4.13 2.50 31.41
CA ASP A 592 2.97 3.34 31.70
C ASP A 592 2.11 2.68 32.78
N SER A 593 1.76 3.46 33.81
CA SER A 593 1.01 2.95 34.97
C SER A 593 -0.34 2.31 34.57
N ALA A 594 -0.90 2.69 33.43
CA ALA A 594 -2.11 2.08 32.88
C ALA A 594 -1.93 0.57 32.60
N MET A 595 -0.72 0.13 32.23
CA MET A 595 -0.41 -1.26 31.90
C MET A 595 -0.17 -2.13 33.14
N HIS A 596 0.10 -1.50 34.29
CA HIS A 596 0.28 -2.22 35.55
C HIS A 596 -0.99 -2.23 36.41
N LYS A 597 -1.99 -1.44 36.04
CA LYS A 597 -3.29 -1.43 36.73
C LYS A 597 -4.12 -2.64 36.32
N GLN A 598 -4.82 -3.17 37.31
CA GLN A 598 -5.79 -4.24 37.11
C GLN A 598 -6.86 -3.77 36.10
N ASN A 599 -7.10 -4.59 35.08
CA ASN A 599 -8.11 -4.29 34.06
C ASN A 599 -9.28 -5.27 34.08
N ARG A 600 -10.38 -4.87 33.43
CA ARG A 600 -11.66 -5.59 33.45
C ARG A 600 -11.56 -6.96 32.79
N LEU A 601 -10.74 -7.09 31.77
CA LEU A 601 -10.54 -8.36 31.05
C LEU A 601 -9.93 -9.42 31.97
N VAL A 602 -8.87 -9.07 32.68
CA VAL A 602 -8.21 -9.98 33.63
C VAL A 602 -9.13 -10.29 34.80
N GLU A 603 -9.84 -9.29 35.34
CA GLU A 603 -10.82 -9.53 36.40
C GLU A 603 -11.90 -10.52 35.97
N GLN A 604 -12.45 -10.35 34.77
CA GLN A 604 -13.47 -11.24 34.24
C GLN A 604 -12.94 -12.66 34.05
N ALA A 605 -11.74 -12.81 33.46
CA ALA A 605 -11.12 -14.12 33.23
C ALA A 605 -10.93 -14.90 34.53
N VAL A 606 -10.55 -14.21 35.61
CA VAL A 606 -10.36 -14.79 36.95
C VAL A 606 -11.70 -15.07 37.66
N ARG A 607 -12.66 -14.15 37.58
CA ARG A 607 -13.99 -14.29 38.23
C ARG A 607 -14.78 -15.48 37.71
N GLU A 608 -14.60 -15.84 36.45
CA GLU A 608 -15.24 -17.00 35.83
C GLU A 608 -14.76 -18.35 36.39
N LYS A 609 -13.70 -18.35 37.22
CA LYS A 609 -13.06 -19.54 37.82
C LYS A 609 -12.56 -20.54 36.77
N GLY A 610 -11.66 -21.43 37.15
CA GLY A 610 -11.08 -22.42 36.25
C GLY A 610 -9.66 -22.78 36.62
N GLU A 611 -9.14 -23.83 35.99
CA GLU A 611 -7.75 -24.21 36.13
C GLU A 611 -6.82 -23.14 35.52
N PRO A 612 -5.56 -23.03 35.95
CA PRO A 612 -4.66 -21.99 35.45
C PRO A 612 -4.55 -21.94 33.92
N ASP A 613 -4.49 -23.10 33.27
CA ASP A 613 -4.42 -23.20 31.81
C ASP A 613 -5.68 -22.66 31.11
N GLU A 614 -6.85 -22.81 31.73
CA GLU A 614 -8.11 -22.27 31.20
C GLU A 614 -8.13 -20.74 31.29
N ILE A 615 -7.67 -20.17 32.41
CA ILE A 615 -7.59 -18.72 32.60
C ILE A 615 -6.55 -18.12 31.64
N VAL A 616 -5.38 -18.73 31.50
CA VAL A 616 -4.36 -18.33 30.51
C VAL A 616 -4.93 -18.40 29.09
N THR A 617 -5.64 -19.48 28.75
CA THR A 617 -6.28 -19.62 27.44
C THR A 617 -7.28 -18.51 27.16
N ARG A 618 -8.09 -18.10 28.14
CA ARG A 618 -9.02 -16.97 27.99
C ARG A 618 -8.29 -15.66 27.67
N LEU A 619 -7.14 -15.41 28.28
CA LEU A 619 -6.32 -14.23 28.02
C LEU A 619 -5.70 -14.26 26.62
N TYR A 620 -5.14 -15.40 26.20
CA TYR A 620 -4.60 -15.58 24.85
C TYR A 620 -5.66 -15.38 23.77
N VAL A 621 -6.85 -15.98 23.94
CA VAL A 621 -7.95 -15.82 22.99
C VAL A 621 -8.42 -14.37 22.92
N ALA A 622 -8.45 -13.66 24.06
CA ALA A 622 -8.86 -12.27 24.11
C ALA A 622 -7.84 -11.29 23.51
N VAL A 623 -6.54 -11.54 23.66
CA VAL A 623 -5.47 -10.59 23.30
C VAL A 623 -4.86 -10.92 21.93
N LEU A 624 -4.63 -12.20 21.67
CA LEU A 624 -3.96 -12.71 20.47
C LEU A 624 -4.90 -13.49 19.53
N SER A 625 -6.18 -13.64 19.88
CA SER A 625 -7.20 -14.29 19.02
C SER A 625 -6.96 -15.77 18.72
N ARG A 626 -6.04 -16.41 19.45
CA ARG A 626 -5.71 -17.84 19.31
C ARG A 626 -5.56 -18.50 20.67
N ARG A 627 -5.53 -19.84 20.67
CA ARG A 627 -5.17 -20.61 21.87
C ARG A 627 -3.65 -20.56 22.10
N PRO A 628 -3.18 -20.63 23.35
CA PRO A 628 -1.77 -20.73 23.65
C PRO A 628 -1.22 -22.07 23.17
N ARG A 629 0.04 -22.07 22.74
CA ARG A 629 0.80 -23.29 22.43
C ARG A 629 1.24 -23.97 23.72
N GLU A 630 1.51 -25.27 23.67
CA GLU A 630 1.96 -26.04 24.85
C GLU A 630 3.16 -25.43 25.59
N LYS A 631 4.13 -24.90 24.84
CA LYS A 631 5.29 -24.21 25.41
C LYS A 631 4.89 -22.93 26.16
N GLU A 632 3.94 -22.18 25.62
CA GLU A 632 3.42 -20.94 26.21
C GLU A 632 2.62 -21.23 27.49
N LEU A 633 1.78 -22.29 27.48
CA LEU A 633 1.07 -22.75 28.68
C LEU A 633 2.03 -23.19 29.78
N LYS A 634 3.08 -23.95 29.42
CA LYS A 634 4.09 -24.38 30.38
C LYS A 634 4.77 -23.18 31.05
N VAL A 635 5.24 -22.21 30.26
CA VAL A 635 5.89 -20.99 30.79
C VAL A 635 4.92 -20.19 31.67
N ALA A 636 3.66 -20.04 31.26
CA ALA A 636 2.67 -19.33 32.05
C ALA A 636 2.40 -20.02 33.39
N ARG A 637 2.29 -21.36 33.42
CA ARG A 637 2.10 -22.12 34.65
C ARG A 637 3.24 -21.94 35.64
N GLU A 638 4.48 -22.09 35.15
CA GLU A 638 5.68 -21.90 35.97
C GLU A 638 5.71 -20.48 36.56
N PHE A 639 5.43 -19.47 35.74
CA PHE A 639 5.38 -18.07 36.16
C PHE A 639 4.26 -17.77 37.19
N ILE A 640 3.08 -18.35 37.02
CA ILE A 640 1.95 -18.15 37.93
C ILE A 640 2.22 -18.82 39.29
N ALA A 641 2.80 -20.03 39.29
CA ALA A 641 3.06 -20.80 40.50
C ALA A 641 4.03 -20.10 41.47
N GLU A 642 4.93 -19.25 40.97
CA GLU A 642 5.90 -18.51 41.78
C GLU A 642 5.30 -17.28 42.49
N ARG A 643 4.06 -16.89 42.18
CA ARG A 643 3.46 -15.64 42.68
C ARG A 643 2.42 -15.88 43.76
N LYS A 644 2.43 -15.01 44.78
CA LYS A 644 1.51 -15.09 45.93
C LYS A 644 0.10 -14.55 45.64
N GLY A 645 -0.03 -13.65 44.66
CA GLY A 645 -1.30 -13.04 44.26
C GLY A 645 -1.80 -13.60 42.93
N MET A 646 -2.94 -14.29 42.95
CA MET A 646 -3.57 -14.83 41.73
C MET A 646 -3.87 -13.74 40.70
N MET A 647 -4.45 -12.62 41.14
CA MET A 647 -4.81 -11.52 40.26
C MET A 647 -3.57 -10.85 39.64
N GLU A 648 -2.55 -10.62 40.45
CA GLU A 648 -1.27 -10.04 40.03
C GLU A 648 -0.54 -10.94 39.03
N ALA A 649 -0.64 -12.27 39.20
CA ALA A 649 -0.03 -13.24 38.28
C ALA A 649 -0.67 -13.16 36.89
N TYR A 650 -2.01 -13.20 36.79
CA TYR A 650 -2.70 -13.12 35.50
C TYR A 650 -2.62 -11.72 34.87
N GLN A 651 -2.56 -10.65 35.67
CA GLN A 651 -2.28 -9.31 35.18
C GLN A 651 -0.90 -9.24 34.50
N ALA A 652 0.11 -9.90 35.06
CA ALA A 652 1.43 -9.96 34.45
C ALA A 652 1.48 -10.85 33.19
N VAL A 653 0.67 -11.91 33.12
CA VAL A 653 0.49 -12.68 31.88
C VAL A 653 -0.13 -11.80 30.80
N TRP A 654 -1.23 -11.10 31.09
CA TRP A 654 -1.84 -10.14 30.16
C TRP A 654 -0.85 -9.07 29.69
N TRP A 655 -0.10 -8.49 30.63
CA TRP A 655 0.92 -7.48 30.34
C TRP A 655 1.98 -8.01 29.37
N ALA A 656 2.42 -9.26 29.53
CA ALA A 656 3.37 -9.90 28.61
C ALA A 656 2.78 -10.11 27.22
N LEU A 657 1.48 -10.41 27.10
CA LEU A 657 0.82 -10.59 25.81
C LEU A 657 0.71 -9.26 25.04
N VAL A 658 0.26 -8.18 25.69
CA VAL A 658 0.11 -6.87 25.02
C VAL A 658 1.44 -6.21 24.67
N ASN A 659 2.53 -6.61 25.33
CA ASN A 659 3.90 -6.16 25.01
C ASN A 659 4.64 -7.14 24.07
N SER A 660 3.98 -8.18 23.59
CA SER A 660 4.59 -9.11 22.63
C SER A 660 4.61 -8.52 21.21
N PRO A 661 5.60 -8.87 20.37
CA PRO A 661 5.61 -8.48 18.96
C PRO A 661 4.35 -8.91 18.21
N GLU A 662 3.79 -10.07 18.55
CA GLU A 662 2.57 -10.62 17.95
C GLU A 662 1.37 -9.68 18.15
N PHE A 663 1.31 -8.95 19.27
CA PHE A 663 0.22 -8.01 19.53
C PHE A 663 0.28 -6.78 18.63
N ALA A 664 1.48 -6.37 18.22
CA ALA A 664 1.72 -5.17 17.41
C ALA A 664 1.59 -5.41 15.90
N VAL A 665 1.31 -6.65 15.46
CA VAL A 665 1.25 -7.00 14.04
C VAL A 665 -0.07 -7.66 13.63
N ILE A 666 -0.35 -7.52 12.34
CA ILE A 666 -1.28 -8.32 11.55
C ILE A 666 -0.45 -9.49 11.00
N PRO A 667 -0.64 -10.72 11.53
CA PRO A 667 0.11 -11.88 11.07
C PRO A 667 -0.40 -12.34 9.70
#